data_AF-A0AAN8JL27-F1
#
_entry.id   AF-A0AAN8JL27-F1
#
_cell.length_a   1.000
_cell.length_b   1.000
_cell.length_c   1.000
_cell.angle_alpha   90.00
_cell.angle_beta   90.00
_cell.angle_gamma   90.00
#
_symmetry.space_group_name_H-M   'P 1'
#
loop_
_entity.id
_entity.type
_entity.pdbx_description
1 polymer ?
#
loop_
_entity_poly.entity_id
_entity_poly.type
_entity_poly.pdbx_seq_one_letter_code
_entity_poly.pdbx_strand_id
1 'polypeptide(L)'
;MAKSTKNVEKIKELANKYRDGLNSQERTRYESKLKLIGGEDPYEMVPSVWSEDVCLLPTVTYPDIVNYLVFSPSPYTSDDLKSFKGLDAYNQFVCGWVRDKTSRIMNDKYLVKAKVLHSQRMSEKPLQPWVIADKEGCILGAHCTCMAGLGEACTHVAALLFSIEATVKLRDSKTVTEEKSYWLLPGSVKGVTYKQCREIDFTSAKTMKKKMDTMLDRNCSSVLSTPSHNIKKIIPEPTEEELSTFFKSLHASESKPAILSLISPYAEEFVPKPVTEEFPVVLTELRNESCVYMNYNELFKKCQDIKISVTEEQARSVEIATREQAHSKLWYRFRAGRITASKMKNACCTDPTLPAQSLIKSICYPENYRFSSKATQWGCQHEKYACDIFLDKLKPLHDNIKIEKVGFFINPDVPYIGASPDGIITCDCCGMSVVEIKCPFCDKDATLHEKSDKNFYLTKERDGKLKLDNKHSYYYQVQTQLGVCRLESAYFVVWTEKDLHMEQIMLNLEMWQEICKKSKHIFDTAILPELVGKFYSRLPNSNPLTDVLRNASSKLNSDTSVANDGELTWCFCDQVESGKMICCENQNCKLQWFHYLCLGINCAPRGKWFCPDCRKLPEFQTKRGHGRKLASN
;
A
#
# COMPACT_ATOMS: atom_id res chain seq x y z
N MET A 1 14.65 31.35 50.74
CA MET A 1 13.35 30.76 50.36
C MET A 1 12.95 31.01 48.89
N ALA A 2 13.09 32.22 48.32
CA ALA A 2 12.62 32.56 46.96
C ALA A 2 13.15 31.72 45.75
N LYS A 3 14.23 30.94 45.90
CA LYS A 3 14.69 30.00 44.85
C LYS A 3 13.92 28.66 44.83
N SER A 4 13.20 28.32 45.90
CA SER A 4 12.39 27.09 45.96
C SER A 4 11.05 27.28 45.25
N THR A 5 10.35 28.39 45.52
CA THR A 5 9.08 28.75 44.86
C THR A 5 9.21 28.86 43.34
N LYS A 6 10.24 29.55 42.83
CA LYS A 6 10.47 29.68 41.37
C LYS A 6 10.71 28.35 40.66
N ASN A 7 11.25 27.31 41.33
CA ASN A 7 11.37 25.98 40.74
C ASN A 7 10.03 25.22 40.75
N VAL A 8 9.21 25.39 41.78
CA VAL A 8 7.85 24.82 41.83
C VAL A 8 6.94 25.47 40.78
N GLU A 9 7.08 26.77 40.54
CA GLU A 9 6.35 27.49 39.48
C GLU A 9 6.80 27.08 38.08
N LYS A 10 8.12 26.96 37.82
CA LYS A 10 8.62 26.45 36.52
C LYS A 10 8.23 25.00 36.22
N ILE A 11 8.04 24.18 37.26
CA ILE A 11 7.52 22.81 37.10
C ILE A 11 6.02 22.82 36.78
N LYS A 12 5.25 23.79 37.29
CA LYS A 12 3.85 23.99 36.92
C LYS A 12 3.67 24.55 35.50
N GLU A 13 4.53 25.46 35.04
CA GLU A 13 4.46 26.00 33.67
C GLU A 13 4.87 24.99 32.58
N LEU A 14 5.67 23.97 32.90
CA LEU A 14 5.97 22.87 31.97
C LEU A 14 4.96 21.71 31.99
N ALA A 15 3.90 21.80 32.80
CA ALA A 15 2.76 20.88 32.74
C ALA A 15 1.87 21.24 31.54
N ASN A 16 2.40 21.06 30.33
CA ASN A 16 1.61 21.10 29.10
C ASN A 16 0.66 19.89 29.13
N LYS A 17 -0.54 20.11 29.69
CA LYS A 17 -1.43 19.05 30.16
C LYS A 17 -1.72 18.06 29.04
N TYR A 18 -1.20 16.84 29.19
CA TYR A 18 -1.35 15.77 28.19
C TYR A 18 -2.84 15.57 27.83
N ARG A 19 -3.71 15.61 28.85
CA ARG A 19 -5.17 15.60 28.76
C ARG A 19 -5.78 16.69 27.87
N ASP A 20 -5.21 17.90 27.87
CA ASP A 20 -5.72 19.02 27.07
C ASP A 20 -5.24 18.97 25.61
N GLY A 21 -4.21 18.17 25.30
CA GLY A 21 -3.76 17.87 23.94
C GLY A 21 -4.51 16.74 23.23
N LEU A 22 -5.41 16.03 23.92
CA LEU A 22 -6.23 14.95 23.36
C LEU A 22 -7.48 15.49 22.63
N ASN A 23 -7.93 14.79 21.59
CA ASN A 23 -9.19 15.16 20.93
C ASN A 23 -10.41 14.87 21.84
N SER A 24 -11.58 15.43 21.51
CA SER A 24 -12.78 15.36 22.35
C SER A 24 -13.21 13.93 22.76
N GLN A 25 -13.09 12.96 21.84
CA GLN A 25 -13.46 11.57 22.09
C GLN A 25 -12.42 10.86 22.97
N GLU A 26 -11.14 11.07 22.68
CA GLU A 26 -10.02 10.50 23.45
C GLU A 26 -9.95 11.08 24.87
N ARG A 27 -10.16 12.39 25.01
CA ARG A 27 -10.26 13.08 26.30
C ARG A 27 -11.37 12.48 27.16
N THR A 28 -12.56 12.26 26.60
CA THR A 28 -13.69 11.67 27.32
C THR A 28 -13.38 10.25 27.82
N ARG A 29 -12.69 9.44 27.02
CA ARG A 29 -12.22 8.09 27.41
C ARG A 29 -11.11 8.13 28.45
N TYR A 30 -10.16 9.04 28.30
CA TYR A 30 -9.07 9.27 29.26
C TYR A 30 -9.64 9.66 30.64
N GLU A 31 -10.53 10.65 30.67
CA GLU A 31 -11.24 11.10 31.87
C GLU A 31 -12.09 9.98 32.51
N SER A 32 -12.70 9.12 31.71
CA SER A 32 -13.45 7.96 32.20
C SER A 32 -12.56 6.95 32.94
N LYS A 33 -11.31 6.77 32.51
CA LYS A 33 -10.32 5.96 33.26
C LYS A 33 -9.81 6.67 34.51
N LEU A 34 -9.63 8.00 34.47
CA LEU A 34 -9.25 8.75 35.67
C LEU A 34 -10.31 8.63 36.78
N LYS A 35 -11.60 8.55 36.45
CA LYS A 35 -12.67 8.31 37.44
C LYS A 35 -12.48 7.02 38.25
N LEU A 36 -11.89 5.97 37.66
CA LEU A 36 -11.59 4.71 38.37
C LEU A 36 -10.56 4.90 39.50
N ILE A 37 -9.69 5.90 39.40
CA ILE A 37 -8.64 6.24 40.37
C ILE A 37 -8.90 7.59 41.07
N GLY A 38 -10.16 8.04 41.14
CA GLY A 38 -10.55 9.24 41.89
C GLY A 38 -10.33 10.58 41.19
N GLY A 39 -9.93 10.56 39.90
CA GLY A 39 -9.80 11.76 39.08
C GLY A 39 -8.39 12.38 39.03
N GLU A 40 -7.42 11.86 39.79
CA GLU A 40 -6.01 12.28 39.70
C GLU A 40 -5.37 11.79 38.37
N ASP A 41 -4.55 12.63 37.73
CA ASP A 41 -3.84 12.27 36.49
C ASP A 41 -2.46 11.64 36.78
N PRO A 42 -2.17 10.39 36.34
CA PRO A 42 -0.89 9.72 36.55
C PRO A 42 0.37 10.46 36.08
N TYR A 43 0.23 11.40 35.14
CA TYR A 43 1.31 12.24 34.63
C TYR A 43 1.50 13.54 35.46
N GLU A 44 0.47 14.01 36.17
CA GLU A 44 0.53 15.22 37.01
C GLU A 44 0.87 14.91 38.49
N MET A 45 0.74 13.65 38.92
CA MET A 45 1.02 13.21 40.30
C MET A 45 2.49 13.33 40.71
N VAL A 46 2.73 13.98 41.85
CA VAL A 46 4.07 14.28 42.42
C VAL A 46 4.89 13.00 42.63
N PRO A 47 6.21 12.97 42.32
CA PRO A 47 7.03 11.75 42.45
C PRO A 47 7.00 11.06 43.83
N SER A 48 6.82 11.81 44.92
CA SER A 48 6.79 11.29 46.29
C SER A 48 5.58 10.42 46.65
N VAL A 49 4.52 10.40 45.83
CA VAL A 49 3.33 9.54 46.08
C VAL A 49 3.47 8.13 45.49
N TRP A 50 4.59 7.86 44.81
CA TRP A 50 4.84 6.62 44.09
C TRP A 50 5.82 5.74 44.85
N SER A 51 5.52 4.44 44.91
CA SER A 51 6.36 3.44 45.57
C SER A 51 7.08 2.56 44.54
N GLU A 52 8.30 2.15 44.86
CA GLU A 52 9.03 1.09 44.15
C GLU A 52 8.84 -0.30 44.79
N ASP A 53 7.98 -0.40 45.82
CA ASP A 53 7.75 -1.67 46.51
C ASP A 53 6.99 -2.68 45.64
N VAL A 54 7.63 -3.82 45.43
CA VAL A 54 7.13 -4.99 44.70
C VAL A 54 5.91 -5.63 45.37
N CYS A 55 5.73 -5.43 46.68
CA CYS A 55 4.54 -5.91 47.40
C CYS A 55 3.27 -5.14 46.98
N LEU A 56 3.40 -3.94 46.41
CA LEU A 56 2.30 -3.11 45.92
C LEU A 56 2.00 -3.33 44.41
N LEU A 57 2.42 -4.46 43.84
CA LEU A 57 2.09 -4.85 42.47
C LEU A 57 0.89 -5.83 42.44
N PRO A 58 -0.07 -5.65 41.52
CA PRO A 58 -1.23 -6.52 41.35
C PRO A 58 -0.82 -7.91 40.83
N THR A 59 -1.57 -8.97 41.14
CA THR A 59 -1.27 -10.37 40.77
C THR A 59 -1.56 -10.71 39.30
N VAL A 60 -1.06 -9.90 38.37
CA VAL A 60 -1.28 -10.07 36.93
C VAL A 60 -0.60 -11.35 36.44
N THR A 61 -1.37 -12.26 35.85
CA THR A 61 -0.87 -13.51 35.24
C THR A 61 -0.84 -13.43 33.72
N TYR A 62 -0.16 -14.38 33.05
CA TYR A 62 -0.14 -14.44 31.58
C TYR A 62 -1.55 -14.52 30.94
N PRO A 63 -2.50 -15.34 31.44
CA PRO A 63 -3.91 -15.28 31.03
C PRO A 63 -4.53 -13.88 31.07
N ASP A 64 -4.29 -13.08 32.12
CA ASP A 64 -4.86 -11.73 32.24
C ASP A 64 -4.33 -10.78 31.17
N ILE A 65 -3.03 -10.91 30.84
CA ILE A 65 -2.40 -10.17 29.75
C ILE A 65 -3.01 -10.55 28.40
N VAL A 66 -3.24 -11.84 28.16
CA VAL A 66 -3.88 -12.32 26.92
C VAL A 66 -5.33 -11.83 26.84
N ASN A 67 -6.10 -11.96 27.92
CA ASN A 67 -7.48 -11.48 28.01
C ASN A 67 -7.57 -9.99 27.70
N TYR A 68 -6.73 -9.17 28.32
CA TYR A 68 -6.72 -7.72 28.10
C TYR A 68 -6.27 -7.31 26.69
N LEU A 69 -5.25 -7.95 26.11
CA LEU A 69 -4.70 -7.55 24.81
C LEU A 69 -5.46 -8.14 23.61
N VAL A 70 -6.05 -9.33 23.76
CA VAL A 70 -6.66 -10.09 22.66
C VAL A 70 -8.18 -10.04 22.70
N PHE A 71 -8.79 -10.23 23.88
CA PHE A 71 -10.23 -10.48 24.03
C PHE A 71 -11.04 -9.30 24.60
N SER A 72 -10.41 -8.28 25.20
CA SER A 72 -11.11 -7.04 25.55
C SER A 72 -11.67 -6.34 24.30
N PRO A 73 -12.90 -5.80 24.33
CA PRO A 73 -13.50 -5.11 23.19
C PRO A 73 -12.78 -3.79 22.87
N SER A 74 -12.54 -3.54 21.58
CA SER A 74 -11.95 -2.32 21.06
C SER A 74 -12.89 -1.12 21.25
N PRO A 75 -12.44 -0.03 21.88
CA PRO A 75 -13.28 1.16 22.09
C PRO A 75 -13.59 1.95 20.80
N TYR A 76 -13.07 1.52 19.64
CA TYR A 76 -13.37 2.11 18.33
C TYR A 76 -14.28 1.24 17.46
N THR A 77 -14.21 -0.09 17.61
CA THR A 77 -14.90 -1.05 16.72
C THR A 77 -15.89 -1.96 17.46
N SER A 78 -15.89 -1.97 18.79
CA SER A 78 -16.64 -2.88 19.67
C SER A 78 -16.29 -4.38 19.54
N ASP A 79 -15.66 -4.81 18.45
CA ASP A 79 -15.01 -6.12 18.29
C ASP A 79 -13.78 -6.27 19.21
N ASP A 80 -13.41 -7.51 19.58
CA ASP A 80 -12.18 -7.82 20.32
C ASP A 80 -10.92 -7.12 19.75
N LEU A 81 -10.08 -6.59 20.65
CA LEU A 81 -8.86 -5.83 20.31
C LEU A 81 -7.87 -6.60 19.43
N LYS A 82 -7.81 -7.93 19.55
CA LYS A 82 -6.97 -8.81 18.72
C LYS A 82 -5.52 -8.33 18.59
N SER A 83 -4.95 -7.74 19.65
CA SER A 83 -3.59 -7.22 19.67
C SER A 83 -2.56 -8.34 19.84
N PHE A 84 -2.57 -9.32 18.94
CA PHE A 84 -1.63 -10.45 18.92
C PHE A 84 -0.17 -9.98 18.86
N LYS A 85 0.11 -8.86 18.17
CA LYS A 85 1.41 -8.18 18.15
C LYS A 85 1.84 -7.61 19.51
N GLY A 86 0.90 -7.42 20.44
CA GLY A 86 1.19 -7.08 21.83
C GLY A 86 1.90 -8.21 22.58
N LEU A 87 1.63 -9.47 22.22
CA LEU A 87 2.28 -10.63 22.86
C LEU A 87 3.79 -10.71 22.54
N ASP A 88 4.21 -10.19 21.38
CA ASP A 88 5.63 -10.04 21.02
C ASP A 88 6.36 -8.95 21.84
N ALA A 89 5.63 -8.10 22.58
CA ALA A 89 6.24 -7.04 23.39
C ALA A 89 7.03 -7.57 24.60
N TYR A 90 6.86 -8.85 24.97
CA TYR A 90 7.75 -9.54 25.91
C TYR A 90 9.23 -9.38 25.50
N ASN A 91 9.54 -9.35 24.20
CA ASN A 91 10.90 -9.09 23.71
C ASN A 91 11.46 -7.72 24.16
N GLN A 92 10.63 -6.68 24.24
CA GLN A 92 11.05 -5.35 24.73
C GLN A 92 11.41 -5.39 26.21
N PHE A 93 10.65 -6.16 26.99
CA PHE A 93 10.94 -6.39 28.41
C PHE A 93 12.25 -7.17 28.60
N VAL A 94 12.45 -8.27 27.88
CA VAL A 94 13.71 -9.06 27.88
C VAL A 94 14.92 -8.23 27.50
N CYS A 95 14.79 -7.34 26.52
CA CYS A 95 15.86 -6.43 26.12
C CYS A 95 16.08 -5.26 27.09
N GLY A 96 15.43 -5.24 28.27
CA GLY A 96 15.65 -4.23 29.31
C GLY A 96 15.10 -2.85 28.97
N TRP A 97 14.06 -2.76 28.11
CA TRP A 97 13.53 -1.46 27.65
C TRP A 97 12.54 -0.83 28.63
N VAL A 98 11.99 -1.60 29.57
CA VAL A 98 11.13 -1.12 30.66
C VAL A 98 11.99 -0.65 31.83
N ARG A 99 11.71 0.55 32.36
CA ARG A 99 12.46 1.20 33.45
C ARG A 99 11.53 1.93 34.41
N ASP A 100 12.08 2.31 35.57
CA ASP A 100 11.46 3.22 36.55
C ASP A 100 10.01 2.80 36.91
N LYS A 101 9.82 1.49 37.09
CA LYS A 101 8.51 0.90 37.40
C LYS A 101 8.12 1.28 38.83
N THR A 102 7.00 1.96 38.96
CA THR A 102 6.46 2.45 40.23
C THR A 102 4.96 2.16 40.33
N SER A 103 4.47 1.99 41.55
CA SER A 103 3.09 1.65 41.86
C SER A 103 2.49 2.58 42.93
N ARG A 104 1.16 2.70 42.93
CA ARG A 104 0.36 3.33 43.98
C ARG A 104 -1.00 2.62 44.06
N ILE A 105 -1.53 2.43 45.26
CA ILE A 105 -2.91 1.95 45.46
C ILE A 105 -3.82 3.17 45.65
N MET A 106 -4.94 3.21 44.93
CA MET A 106 -5.94 4.28 44.98
C MET A 106 -7.33 3.68 44.75
N ASN A 107 -8.30 3.98 45.62
CA ASN A 107 -9.68 3.45 45.55
C ASN A 107 -9.74 1.92 45.35
N ASP A 108 -8.94 1.18 46.12
CA ASP A 108 -8.76 -0.28 46.03
C ASP A 108 -8.30 -0.81 44.65
N LYS A 109 -7.78 0.08 43.79
CA LYS A 109 -7.16 -0.26 42.50
C LYS A 109 -5.65 -0.01 42.52
N TYR A 110 -4.94 -0.82 41.76
CA TYR A 110 -3.49 -0.82 41.63
C TYR A 110 -3.12 -0.05 40.37
N LEU A 111 -2.53 1.13 40.55
CA LEU A 111 -2.02 1.98 39.47
C LEU A 111 -0.51 1.75 39.34
N VAL A 112 -0.07 1.23 38.20
CA VAL A 112 1.35 0.97 37.91
C VAL A 112 1.78 1.78 36.69
N LYS A 113 2.93 2.45 36.77
CA LYS A 113 3.53 3.19 35.65
C LYS A 113 4.99 2.82 35.46
N ALA A 114 5.50 3.04 34.25
CA ALA A 114 6.91 2.85 33.90
C ALA A 114 7.35 3.80 32.78
N LYS A 115 8.62 3.69 32.39
CA LYS A 115 9.20 4.30 31.18
C LYS A 115 9.63 3.20 30.21
N VAL A 116 9.26 3.29 28.93
CA VAL A 116 9.58 2.29 27.90
C VAL A 116 10.19 2.94 26.66
N LEU A 117 11.24 2.34 26.10
CA LEU A 117 11.93 2.86 24.90
C LEU A 117 11.12 2.66 23.62
N HIS A 118 11.31 3.57 22.65
CA HIS A 118 10.76 3.47 21.30
C HIS A 118 11.52 2.44 20.46
N SER A 119 10.83 1.46 19.88
CA SER A 119 11.44 0.40 19.06
C SER A 119 12.20 0.84 17.81
N GLN A 120 12.00 2.07 17.33
CA GLN A 120 12.66 2.65 16.14
C GLN A 120 13.40 3.95 16.43
N ARG A 121 13.32 4.49 17.66
CA ARG A 121 13.82 5.81 18.03
C ARG A 121 14.46 5.80 19.41
N MET A 122 15.45 4.93 19.59
CA MET A 122 16.08 4.63 20.89
C MET A 122 16.75 5.84 21.57
N SER A 123 16.93 6.96 20.85
CA SER A 123 17.45 8.25 21.35
C SER A 123 16.39 9.25 21.79
N GLU A 124 15.11 9.02 21.49
CA GLU A 124 14.01 9.88 21.97
C GLU A 124 13.70 9.62 23.45
N LYS A 125 12.99 10.55 24.10
CA LYS A 125 12.56 10.39 25.49
C LYS A 125 11.68 9.14 25.63
N PRO A 126 11.92 8.26 26.63
CA PRO A 126 11.07 7.09 26.85
C PRO A 126 9.60 7.44 27.01
N LEU A 127 8.74 6.63 26.41
CA LEU A 127 7.29 6.71 26.51
C LEU A 127 6.84 6.27 27.90
N GLN A 128 5.69 6.78 28.35
CA GLN A 128 5.20 6.59 29.70
C GLN A 128 3.87 5.83 29.70
N PRO A 129 3.89 4.49 29.63
CA PRO A 129 2.70 3.69 29.85
C PRO A 129 2.32 3.63 31.33
N TRP A 130 1.02 3.58 31.59
CA TRP A 130 0.44 3.24 32.89
C TRP A 130 -0.73 2.27 32.73
N VAL A 131 -1.01 1.52 33.79
CA VAL A 131 -2.00 0.44 33.86
C VAL A 131 -2.76 0.55 35.18
N ILE A 132 -4.08 0.32 35.14
CA ILE A 132 -4.95 0.16 36.30
C ILE A 132 -5.39 -1.32 36.35
N ALA A 133 -5.17 -1.97 37.48
CA ALA A 133 -5.66 -3.32 37.77
C ALA A 133 -6.38 -3.38 39.12
N ASP A 134 -7.09 -4.47 39.41
CA ASP A 134 -7.55 -4.82 40.75
C ASP A 134 -6.55 -5.71 41.50
N LYS A 135 -6.93 -6.17 42.70
CA LYS A 135 -6.08 -7.03 43.55
C LYS A 135 -5.95 -8.45 42.99
N GLU A 136 -6.93 -8.91 42.21
CA GLU A 136 -6.96 -10.21 41.55
C GLU A 136 -6.04 -10.27 40.32
N GLY A 137 -5.73 -9.12 39.71
CA GLY A 137 -4.86 -9.01 38.53
C GLY A 137 -5.61 -8.68 37.23
N CYS A 138 -6.92 -8.45 37.29
CA CYS A 138 -7.71 -8.06 36.13
C CYS A 138 -7.37 -6.63 35.70
N ILE A 139 -7.06 -6.44 34.42
CA ILE A 139 -6.67 -5.14 33.88
C ILE A 139 -7.92 -4.33 33.49
N LEU A 140 -8.19 -3.27 34.25
CA LEU A 140 -9.38 -2.42 34.08
C LEU A 140 -9.18 -1.31 33.04
N GLY A 141 -7.92 -1.00 32.71
CA GLY A 141 -7.58 -0.08 31.63
C GLY A 141 -6.11 0.31 31.64
N ALA A 142 -5.62 0.75 30.50
CA ALA A 142 -4.25 1.24 30.36
C ALA A 142 -4.17 2.46 29.44
N HIS A 143 -3.01 3.11 29.45
CA HIS A 143 -2.71 4.19 28.54
C HIS A 143 -1.21 4.35 28.31
N CYS A 144 -0.83 5.10 27.27
CA CYS A 144 0.56 5.40 26.96
C CYS A 144 0.66 6.65 26.09
N THR A 145 1.71 7.44 26.28
CA THR A 145 1.97 8.69 25.54
C THR A 145 2.31 8.50 24.06
N CYS A 146 2.40 7.27 23.54
CA CYS A 146 2.68 7.00 22.13
C CYS A 146 1.45 7.16 21.23
N MET A 147 1.64 7.38 19.93
CA MET A 147 0.52 7.54 18.97
C MET A 147 -0.45 6.34 18.95
N ALA A 148 0.03 5.12 19.23
CA ALA A 148 -0.80 3.91 19.35
C ALA A 148 -1.44 3.73 20.75
N GLY A 149 -1.10 4.57 21.74
CA GLY A 149 -1.57 4.46 23.13
C GLY A 149 -3.03 4.86 23.33
N LEU A 150 -3.60 5.55 22.34
CA LEU A 150 -5.02 5.84 22.18
C LEU A 150 -5.86 4.55 22.00
N GLY A 151 -5.23 3.47 21.50
CA GLY A 151 -5.81 2.12 21.41
C GLY A 151 -5.63 1.25 22.66
N GLU A 152 -4.99 1.77 23.73
CA GLU A 152 -4.90 1.15 25.08
C GLU A 152 -4.19 -0.22 25.20
N ALA A 153 -3.88 -0.87 24.08
CA ALA A 153 -3.20 -2.17 23.98
C ALA A 153 -1.93 -2.09 23.10
N CYS A 154 -1.19 -0.98 23.20
CA CYS A 154 0.06 -0.79 22.46
C CYS A 154 1.20 -1.65 23.05
N THR A 155 2.26 -1.88 22.26
CA THR A 155 3.40 -2.71 22.68
C THR A 155 4.08 -2.21 23.96
N HIS A 156 4.10 -0.90 24.23
CA HIS A 156 4.65 -0.35 25.47
C HIS A 156 3.81 -0.70 26.72
N VAL A 157 2.48 -0.75 26.59
CA VAL A 157 1.57 -1.23 27.66
C VAL A 157 1.79 -2.73 27.89
N ALA A 158 1.86 -3.52 26.81
CA ALA A 158 2.12 -4.95 26.91
C ALA A 158 3.50 -5.26 27.53
N ALA A 159 4.55 -4.50 27.20
CA ALA A 159 5.87 -4.63 27.83
C ALA A 159 5.84 -4.32 29.34
N LEU A 160 5.05 -3.32 29.77
CA LEU A 160 4.82 -3.04 31.19
C LEU A 160 4.08 -4.20 31.87
N LEU A 161 3.02 -4.72 31.25
CA LEU A 161 2.27 -5.88 31.78
C LEU A 161 3.16 -7.11 31.98
N PHE A 162 4.00 -7.47 31.00
CA PHE A 162 4.98 -8.56 31.15
C PHE A 162 6.02 -8.28 32.25
N SER A 163 6.42 -7.01 32.44
CA SER A 163 7.30 -6.64 33.56
C SER A 163 6.62 -6.76 34.92
N ILE A 164 5.30 -6.60 35.02
CA ILE A 164 4.54 -6.83 36.25
C ILE A 164 4.49 -8.33 36.53
N GLU A 165 4.01 -9.13 35.58
CA GLU A 165 3.86 -10.59 35.71
C GLU A 165 5.16 -11.31 36.10
N ALA A 166 6.28 -10.99 35.44
CA ALA A 166 7.58 -11.57 35.77
C ALA A 166 8.08 -11.15 37.17
N THR A 167 7.68 -9.98 37.67
CA THR A 167 8.05 -9.51 39.03
C THR A 167 7.16 -10.15 40.09
N VAL A 168 5.87 -10.37 39.79
CA VAL A 168 4.93 -11.09 40.64
C VAL A 168 5.38 -12.54 40.81
N LYS A 169 5.72 -13.23 39.72
CA LYS A 169 6.29 -14.59 39.76
C LYS A 169 7.53 -14.68 40.66
N LEU A 170 8.46 -13.73 40.55
CA LEU A 170 9.67 -13.66 41.40
C LEU A 170 9.40 -13.28 42.87
N ARG A 171 8.28 -12.61 43.16
CA ARG A 171 7.83 -12.31 44.52
C ARG A 171 7.24 -13.56 45.17
N ASP A 172 6.38 -14.23 44.42
CA ASP A 172 5.53 -15.33 44.91
C ASP A 172 6.28 -16.68 44.91
N SER A 173 7.41 -16.81 44.19
CA SER A 173 8.27 -18.00 44.20
C SER A 173 9.19 -18.13 45.42
N LYS A 174 9.22 -17.13 46.31
CA LYS A 174 10.13 -17.08 47.46
C LYS A 174 9.77 -18.01 48.61
N THR A 175 10.74 -18.79 49.07
CA THR A 175 10.73 -19.41 50.40
C THR A 175 11.27 -18.46 51.48
N VAL A 176 10.89 -18.70 52.74
CA VAL A 176 10.83 -17.74 53.87
C VAL A 176 12.18 -17.14 54.33
N THR A 177 13.32 -17.53 53.76
CA THR A 177 14.66 -17.19 54.30
C THR A 177 15.61 -16.44 53.36
N GLU A 178 15.16 -15.93 52.20
CA GLU A 178 16.07 -15.31 51.20
C GLU A 178 15.71 -13.85 50.82
N GLU A 179 16.76 -13.03 50.70
CA GLU A 179 16.68 -11.58 50.38
C GLU A 179 16.10 -11.28 48.98
N LYS A 180 16.01 -9.99 48.62
CA LYS A 180 15.44 -9.54 47.34
C LYS A 180 16.35 -9.92 46.16
N SER A 181 16.09 -11.05 45.51
CA SER A 181 16.72 -11.50 44.26
C SER A 181 16.32 -10.68 43.01
N TYR A 182 16.48 -9.35 43.06
CA TYR A 182 16.15 -8.44 41.94
C TYR A 182 17.07 -8.60 40.72
N TRP A 183 18.21 -9.27 40.87
CA TRP A 183 19.20 -9.52 39.82
C TRP A 183 18.73 -10.45 38.69
N LEU A 184 17.63 -11.19 38.89
CA LEU A 184 17.06 -12.11 37.89
C LEU A 184 16.26 -11.39 36.78
N LEU A 185 15.92 -10.11 36.98
CA LEU A 185 15.21 -9.30 35.98
C LEU A 185 16.20 -8.62 35.02
N PRO A 186 15.85 -8.44 33.73
CA PRO A 186 16.68 -7.74 32.76
C PRO A 186 17.05 -6.31 33.21
N GLY A 187 18.34 -5.97 33.16
CA GLY A 187 18.85 -4.65 33.51
C GLY A 187 18.30 -3.54 32.61
N SER A 188 17.89 -2.43 33.21
CA SER A 188 17.27 -1.28 32.52
C SER A 188 18.26 -0.48 31.65
N VAL A 189 18.31 -0.78 30.35
CA VAL A 189 18.99 0.01 29.30
C VAL A 189 20.49 0.24 29.58
N LYS A 190 21.01 1.48 29.69
CA LYS A 190 20.34 2.81 29.83
C LYS A 190 20.18 3.60 28.51
N GLY A 191 20.71 3.09 27.40
CA GLY A 191 20.55 3.56 26.02
C GLY A 191 21.34 2.64 25.09
N VAL A 192 21.11 2.67 23.77
CA VAL A 192 21.91 1.85 22.83
C VAL A 192 23.14 2.65 22.41
N THR A 193 24.30 2.29 22.94
CA THR A 193 25.60 2.81 22.50
C THR A 193 26.10 2.02 21.30
N TYR A 194 26.68 2.68 20.29
CA TYR A 194 27.40 1.98 19.24
C TYR A 194 28.62 1.24 19.83
N LYS A 195 28.96 0.09 19.26
CA LYS A 195 30.11 -0.76 19.61
C LYS A 195 30.66 -1.40 18.34
N GLN A 196 31.89 -1.88 18.37
CA GLN A 196 32.42 -2.67 17.26
C GLN A 196 31.62 -3.97 17.13
N CYS A 197 31.38 -4.48 15.91
CA CYS A 197 30.56 -5.69 15.71
C CYS A 197 31.04 -6.90 16.53
N ARG A 198 32.35 -7.03 16.77
CA ARG A 198 32.93 -8.11 17.60
C ARG A 198 32.57 -8.03 19.10
N GLU A 199 32.08 -6.88 19.56
CA GLU A 199 31.71 -6.53 20.95
C GLU A 199 30.19 -6.43 21.16
N ILE A 200 29.39 -6.65 20.11
CA ILE A 200 27.93 -6.70 20.18
C ILE A 200 27.51 -8.15 20.47
N ASP A 201 26.64 -8.33 21.47
CA ASP A 201 25.94 -9.61 21.66
C ASP A 201 24.74 -9.69 20.71
N PHE A 202 24.81 -10.61 19.75
CA PHE A 202 23.75 -10.90 18.79
C PHE A 202 22.82 -12.05 19.24
N THR A 203 22.87 -12.47 20.51
CA THR A 203 21.96 -13.48 21.06
C THR A 203 20.51 -13.06 20.83
N SER A 204 19.71 -13.94 20.21
CA SER A 204 18.34 -13.58 19.84
C SER A 204 17.45 -13.37 21.08
N ALA A 205 16.48 -12.45 20.98
CA ALA A 205 15.49 -12.23 22.04
C ALA A 205 14.69 -13.50 22.40
N LYS A 206 14.48 -14.42 21.44
CA LYS A 206 13.88 -15.75 21.71
C LYS A 206 14.78 -16.63 22.57
N THR A 207 16.09 -16.58 22.35
CA THR A 207 17.08 -17.31 23.15
C THR A 207 17.19 -16.71 24.56
N MET A 208 17.16 -15.37 24.67
CA MET A 208 17.13 -14.67 25.95
C MET A 208 15.84 -14.98 26.73
N LYS A 209 14.67 -14.93 26.06
CA LYS A 209 13.38 -15.39 26.60
C LYS A 209 13.47 -16.79 27.18
N LYS A 210 13.91 -17.77 26.38
CA LYS A 210 13.97 -19.17 26.81
C LYS A 210 14.86 -19.34 28.05
N LYS A 211 16.02 -18.65 28.10
CA LYS A 211 16.89 -18.63 29.29
C LYS A 211 16.15 -18.05 30.50
N MET A 212 15.50 -16.90 30.34
CA MET A 212 14.76 -16.23 31.41
C MET A 212 13.59 -17.06 31.94
N ASP A 213 12.74 -17.59 31.06
CA ASP A 213 11.64 -18.49 31.44
C ASP A 213 12.20 -19.72 32.20
N THR A 214 13.29 -20.35 31.72
CA THR A 214 13.92 -21.46 32.47
C THR A 214 14.58 -21.09 33.80
N MET A 215 14.92 -19.82 34.01
CA MET A 215 15.42 -19.29 35.30
C MET A 215 14.28 -18.95 36.27
N LEU A 216 13.10 -18.61 35.75
CA LEU A 216 11.88 -18.34 36.53
C LEU A 216 11.18 -19.65 36.96
N ASP A 217 11.19 -20.67 36.12
CA ASP A 217 10.52 -21.96 36.38
C ASP A 217 11.32 -22.90 37.31
N ARG A 218 12.59 -22.61 37.60
CA ARG A 218 13.46 -23.44 38.45
C ARG A 218 13.87 -22.73 39.73
N ASN A 219 13.13 -22.98 40.81
CA ASN A 219 13.56 -22.61 42.15
C ASN A 219 14.85 -23.34 42.56
N CYS A 220 15.76 -22.58 43.17
CA CYS A 220 16.96 -23.00 43.92
C CYS A 220 18.23 -23.44 43.13
N SER A 221 19.26 -22.61 43.27
CA SER A 221 20.66 -22.97 43.59
C SER A 221 21.23 -24.33 43.15
N SER A 222 21.48 -24.50 41.85
CA SER A 222 22.64 -25.27 41.35
C SER A 222 22.86 -25.04 39.86
N VAL A 223 24.06 -25.38 39.37
CA VAL A 223 24.49 -25.21 37.97
C VAL A 223 24.74 -23.74 37.58
N LEU A 224 25.75 -23.14 38.22
CA LEU A 224 26.68 -22.27 37.49
C LEU A 224 27.45 -23.11 36.46
N SER A 225 26.78 -23.53 35.39
CA SER A 225 27.49 -23.72 34.13
C SER A 225 27.97 -22.34 33.69
N THR A 226 29.19 -22.00 34.08
CA THR A 226 29.95 -20.94 33.40
C THR A 226 29.70 -21.11 31.91
N PRO A 227 29.21 -20.07 31.20
CA PRO A 227 29.00 -20.20 29.77
C PRO A 227 30.34 -20.62 29.19
N SER A 228 30.40 -21.77 28.51
CA SER A 228 31.59 -22.16 27.77
C SER A 228 31.95 -20.95 26.93
N HIS A 229 33.11 -20.34 27.23
CA HIS A 229 33.61 -19.24 26.41
C HIS A 229 33.66 -19.83 25.01
N ASN A 230 32.77 -19.36 24.13
CA ASN A 230 32.85 -19.69 22.72
C ASN A 230 34.21 -19.19 22.28
N ILE A 231 35.17 -20.10 22.20
CA ILE A 231 36.53 -19.82 21.74
C ILE A 231 36.32 -19.35 20.32
N LYS A 232 36.31 -18.02 20.14
CA LYS A 232 36.14 -17.39 18.83
C LYS A 232 37.30 -17.91 18.00
N LYS A 233 37.01 -18.82 17.06
CA LYS A 233 38.00 -19.28 16.09
C LYS A 233 38.62 -18.03 15.48
N ILE A 234 39.92 -17.87 15.67
CA ILE A 234 40.69 -16.84 14.98
C ILE A 234 40.78 -17.34 13.54
N ILE A 235 39.96 -16.77 12.68
CA ILE A 235 39.99 -17.05 11.24
C ILE A 235 41.05 -16.09 10.66
N PRO A 236 42.08 -16.59 9.95
CA PRO A 236 43.05 -15.72 9.28
C PRO A 236 42.35 -14.90 8.20
N GLU A 237 42.89 -13.72 7.91
CA GLU A 237 42.38 -12.87 6.82
C GLU A 237 42.68 -13.53 5.46
N PRO A 238 41.73 -13.49 4.49
CA PRO A 238 41.93 -14.09 3.18
C PRO A 238 42.96 -13.31 2.36
N THR A 239 43.73 -14.02 1.55
CA THR A 239 44.73 -13.43 0.66
C THR A 239 44.10 -12.73 -0.55
N GLU A 240 44.85 -11.83 -1.20
CA GLU A 240 44.39 -11.14 -2.41
C GLU A 240 44.08 -12.11 -3.57
N GLU A 241 44.81 -13.24 -3.66
CA GLU A 241 44.59 -14.27 -4.68
C GLU A 241 43.29 -15.06 -4.46
N GLU A 242 42.97 -15.39 -3.20
CA GLU A 242 41.70 -16.00 -2.81
C GLU A 242 40.52 -15.05 -3.08
N LEU A 243 40.67 -13.76 -2.74
CA LEU A 243 39.67 -12.73 -3.03
C LEU A 243 39.47 -12.53 -4.55
N SER A 244 40.55 -12.48 -5.33
CA SER A 244 40.49 -12.38 -6.80
C SER A 244 39.75 -13.58 -7.42
N THR A 245 40.06 -14.79 -6.94
CA THR A 245 39.39 -16.03 -7.37
C THR A 245 37.90 -16.01 -7.00
N PHE A 246 37.56 -15.59 -5.78
CA PHE A 246 36.18 -15.45 -5.32
C PHE A 246 35.37 -14.43 -6.14
N PHE A 247 35.93 -13.26 -6.45
CA PHE A 247 35.25 -12.26 -7.29
C PHE A 247 35.06 -12.72 -8.74
N LYS A 248 36.03 -13.45 -9.32
CA LYS A 248 35.88 -14.09 -10.65
C LYS A 248 34.74 -15.11 -10.64
N SER A 249 34.66 -15.98 -9.63
CA SER A 249 33.58 -16.96 -9.48
C SER A 249 32.21 -16.32 -9.26
N LEU A 250 32.15 -15.20 -8.53
CA LEU A 250 30.93 -14.40 -8.36
C LEU A 250 30.47 -13.75 -9.67
N HIS A 251 31.41 -13.19 -10.45
CA HIS A 251 31.09 -12.57 -11.73
C HIS A 251 30.60 -13.59 -12.77
N ALA A 252 31.15 -14.81 -12.75
CA ALA A 252 30.69 -15.91 -13.60
C ALA A 252 29.33 -16.52 -13.18
N SER A 253 28.68 -16.02 -12.12
CA SER A 253 27.35 -16.47 -11.73
C SER A 253 26.26 -15.78 -12.54
N GLU A 254 25.13 -16.46 -12.78
CA GLU A 254 23.96 -15.91 -13.49
C GLU A 254 23.25 -14.75 -12.73
N SER A 255 23.78 -14.34 -11.59
CA SER A 255 23.23 -13.30 -10.70
C SER A 255 24.15 -12.07 -10.69
N LYS A 256 23.59 -10.85 -10.71
CA LYS A 256 24.39 -9.63 -10.50
C LYS A 256 24.70 -9.42 -8.99
N PRO A 257 25.92 -9.70 -8.50
CA PRO A 257 26.21 -9.66 -7.06
C PRO A 257 26.61 -8.24 -6.66
N ALA A 258 25.89 -7.64 -5.71
CA ALA A 258 26.06 -6.22 -5.36
C ALA A 258 27.48 -5.83 -4.93
N ILE A 259 28.29 -6.76 -4.38
CA ILE A 259 29.68 -6.50 -4.00
C ILE A 259 30.55 -6.11 -5.21
N LEU A 260 30.27 -6.63 -6.40
CA LEU A 260 31.04 -6.33 -7.61
C LEU A 260 30.85 -4.89 -8.10
N SER A 261 29.83 -4.15 -7.64
CA SER A 261 29.66 -2.74 -7.98
C SER A 261 30.73 -1.82 -7.37
N LEU A 262 31.57 -2.34 -6.47
CA LEU A 262 32.63 -1.62 -5.78
C LEU A 262 34.04 -2.14 -6.14
N ILE A 263 34.14 -3.21 -6.94
CA ILE A 263 35.40 -3.88 -7.28
C ILE A 263 35.74 -3.62 -8.74
N SER A 264 36.85 -2.92 -8.99
CA SER A 264 37.40 -2.81 -10.35
C SER A 264 37.97 -4.16 -10.79
N PRO A 265 37.76 -4.62 -12.05
CA PRO A 265 37.08 -3.93 -13.16
C PRO A 265 35.55 -4.13 -13.21
N TYR A 266 34.97 -5.04 -12.42
CA TYR A 266 33.56 -5.44 -12.52
C TYR A 266 32.54 -4.31 -12.27
N ALA A 267 32.95 -3.26 -11.56
CA ALA A 267 32.11 -2.11 -11.23
C ALA A 267 31.50 -1.41 -12.47
N GLU A 268 32.15 -1.48 -13.64
CA GLU A 268 31.67 -0.88 -14.88
C GLU A 268 30.29 -1.45 -15.32
N GLU A 269 30.00 -2.73 -15.05
CA GLU A 269 28.69 -3.34 -15.37
C GLU A 269 27.54 -2.89 -14.47
N PHE A 270 27.86 -2.17 -13.39
CA PHE A 270 26.92 -1.62 -12.42
C PHE A 270 26.72 -0.11 -12.61
N VAL A 271 27.56 0.55 -13.41
CA VAL A 271 27.33 1.92 -13.86
C VAL A 271 26.02 1.93 -14.66
N PRO A 272 24.98 2.69 -14.23
CA PRO A 272 23.79 2.83 -15.03
C PRO A 272 24.20 3.51 -16.35
N LYS A 273 24.12 2.78 -17.46
CA LYS A 273 24.19 3.40 -18.78
C LYS A 273 23.12 4.49 -18.80
N PRO A 274 23.48 5.77 -19.02
CA PRO A 274 22.49 6.84 -19.01
C PRO A 274 21.40 6.50 -20.02
N VAL A 275 20.16 6.91 -19.72
CA VAL A 275 19.05 6.74 -20.66
C VAL A 275 19.38 7.57 -21.90
N THR A 276 19.84 6.89 -22.94
CA THR A 276 20.15 7.41 -24.26
C THR A 276 18.87 7.98 -24.90
N GLU A 277 19.03 8.76 -25.97
CA GLU A 277 17.92 9.31 -26.79
C GLU A 277 16.98 8.21 -27.35
N GLU A 278 17.41 6.95 -27.25
CA GLU A 278 16.75 5.72 -27.67
C GLU A 278 15.49 5.32 -26.88
N PHE A 279 15.16 5.97 -25.76
CA PHE A 279 13.93 5.67 -24.98
C PHE A 279 12.97 6.86 -24.88
N PRO A 280 11.64 6.63 -24.90
CA PRO A 280 10.66 7.69 -24.76
C PRO A 280 10.50 8.13 -23.29
N VAL A 281 10.04 9.36 -23.08
CA VAL A 281 9.71 9.88 -21.75
C VAL A 281 8.69 8.98 -21.04
N VAL A 282 8.95 8.66 -19.77
CA VAL A 282 8.04 7.84 -18.96
C VAL A 282 6.88 8.71 -18.49
N LEU A 283 5.63 8.31 -18.75
CA LEU A 283 4.47 9.20 -18.51
C LEU A 283 4.27 9.60 -17.04
N THR A 284 4.86 8.87 -16.09
CA THR A 284 4.88 9.24 -14.66
C THR A 284 5.79 10.42 -14.33
N GLU A 285 6.70 10.79 -15.23
CA GLU A 285 7.62 11.92 -15.09
C GLU A 285 6.99 13.25 -15.53
N LEU A 286 5.80 13.20 -16.15
CA LEU A 286 4.95 14.38 -16.45
C LEU A 286 4.39 15.06 -15.18
N ARG A 287 4.71 14.55 -14.00
CA ARG A 287 4.24 15.08 -12.71
C ARG A 287 4.85 16.46 -12.44
N ASN A 288 4.00 17.44 -12.15
CA ASN A 288 4.42 18.79 -11.79
C ASN A 288 3.85 19.19 -10.42
N GLU A 289 4.72 19.59 -9.49
CA GLU A 289 4.30 19.93 -8.12
C GLU A 289 3.35 21.13 -8.06
N SER A 290 3.50 22.11 -8.96
CA SER A 290 2.57 23.25 -9.05
C SER A 290 1.14 22.82 -9.42
N CYS A 291 1.00 21.70 -10.13
CA CYS A 291 -0.28 21.16 -10.58
C CYS A 291 -1.02 20.35 -9.51
N VAL A 292 -0.36 20.01 -8.39
CA VAL A 292 -0.96 19.18 -7.32
C VAL A 292 -2.10 19.91 -6.60
N TYR A 293 -2.02 21.24 -6.50
CA TYR A 293 -2.98 22.08 -5.77
C TYR A 293 -4.06 22.73 -6.64
N MET A 294 -3.97 22.57 -7.97
CA MET A 294 -4.91 23.19 -8.92
C MET A 294 -6.31 22.56 -8.85
N ASN A 295 -7.32 23.34 -9.24
CA ASN A 295 -8.66 22.79 -9.49
C ASN A 295 -8.68 21.97 -10.80
N TYR A 296 -9.76 21.23 -11.06
CA TYR A 296 -9.83 20.37 -12.24
C TYR A 296 -9.63 21.14 -13.55
N ASN A 297 -10.23 22.33 -13.66
CA ASN A 297 -10.26 23.10 -14.90
C ASN A 297 -8.87 23.66 -15.25
N GLU A 298 -8.18 24.24 -14.26
CA GLU A 298 -6.78 24.70 -14.39
C GLU A 298 -5.84 23.55 -14.77
N LEU A 299 -6.01 22.41 -14.11
CA LEU A 299 -5.22 21.21 -14.37
C LEU A 299 -5.49 20.65 -15.76
N PHE A 300 -6.75 20.60 -16.18
CA PHE A 300 -7.17 20.09 -17.49
C PHE A 300 -6.62 20.96 -18.63
N LYS A 301 -6.69 22.29 -18.51
CA LYS A 301 -6.06 23.21 -19.49
C LYS A 301 -4.55 22.96 -19.62
N LYS A 302 -3.82 22.89 -18.49
CA LYS A 302 -2.39 22.52 -18.50
C LYS A 302 -2.12 21.14 -19.08
N CYS A 303 -3.06 20.20 -18.98
CA CYS A 303 -2.92 18.88 -19.59
C CYS A 303 -3.10 18.91 -21.11
N GLN A 304 -3.89 19.84 -21.66
CA GLN A 304 -4.06 20.00 -23.11
C GLN A 304 -2.78 20.46 -23.81
N ASP A 305 -1.93 21.24 -23.12
CA ASP A 305 -0.63 21.68 -23.62
C ASP A 305 0.42 20.55 -23.69
N ILE A 306 0.20 19.43 -23.00
CA ILE A 306 1.15 18.31 -22.92
C ILE A 306 1.02 17.40 -24.14
N LYS A 307 1.88 17.63 -25.14
CA LYS A 307 2.02 16.73 -26.29
C LYS A 307 2.90 15.53 -25.95
N ILE A 308 2.32 14.33 -25.96
CA ILE A 308 3.05 13.07 -25.83
C ILE A 308 3.40 12.55 -27.23
N SER A 309 4.69 12.31 -27.48
CA SER A 309 5.21 11.72 -28.71
C SER A 309 6.25 10.66 -28.39
N VAL A 310 6.35 9.65 -29.25
CA VAL A 310 7.29 8.52 -29.18
C VAL A 310 7.73 8.25 -30.63
N THR A 311 9.02 8.06 -30.90
CA THR A 311 9.48 7.67 -32.25
C THR A 311 9.39 6.16 -32.47
N GLU A 312 9.49 5.70 -33.72
CA GLU A 312 9.51 4.26 -34.04
C GLU A 312 10.74 3.58 -33.40
N GLU A 313 11.90 4.23 -33.40
CA GLU A 313 13.13 3.76 -32.75
C GLU A 313 12.93 3.62 -31.25
N GLN A 314 12.29 4.62 -30.62
CA GLN A 314 11.96 4.60 -29.20
C GLN A 314 10.97 3.49 -28.84
N ALA A 315 9.94 3.28 -29.65
CA ALA A 315 9.00 2.18 -29.47
C ALA A 315 9.70 0.81 -29.58
N ARG A 316 10.59 0.64 -30.57
CA ARG A 316 11.39 -0.58 -30.78
C ARG A 316 12.35 -0.84 -29.62
N SER A 317 13.04 0.18 -29.10
CA SER A 317 13.92 0.05 -27.94
C SER A 317 13.15 -0.37 -26.68
N VAL A 318 11.94 0.17 -26.47
CA VAL A 318 11.06 -0.24 -25.37
C VAL A 318 10.67 -1.72 -25.51
N GLU A 319 10.27 -2.18 -26.69
CA GLU A 319 9.94 -3.59 -26.94
C GLU A 319 11.10 -4.50 -26.52
N ILE A 320 12.27 -4.29 -27.12
CA ILE A 320 13.47 -5.12 -26.90
C ILE A 320 13.86 -5.14 -25.41
N ALA A 321 13.90 -3.97 -24.75
CA ALA A 321 14.29 -3.86 -23.34
C ALA A 321 13.24 -4.40 -22.35
N THR A 322 12.06 -4.83 -22.83
CA THR A 322 10.95 -5.31 -21.99
C THR A 322 10.43 -6.71 -22.36
N ARG A 323 11.17 -7.49 -23.16
CA ARG A 323 10.84 -8.89 -23.54
C ARG A 323 10.64 -9.86 -22.37
N GLU A 324 11.28 -9.61 -21.23
CA GLU A 324 11.05 -10.36 -19.98
C GLU A 324 9.76 -9.96 -19.23
N GLN A 325 8.95 -9.08 -19.83
CA GLN A 325 7.63 -8.63 -19.38
C GLN A 325 7.50 -8.44 -17.86
N ALA A 326 6.73 -9.29 -17.18
CA ALA A 326 6.43 -9.20 -15.75
C ALA A 326 7.68 -9.35 -14.83
N HIS A 327 8.79 -9.88 -15.33
CA HIS A 327 10.07 -9.93 -14.61
C HIS A 327 10.90 -8.65 -14.78
N SER A 328 10.63 -7.83 -15.80
CA SER A 328 11.30 -6.54 -16.03
C SER A 328 10.65 -5.40 -15.25
N LYS A 329 11.42 -4.68 -14.42
CA LYS A 329 10.95 -3.42 -13.79
C LYS A 329 10.66 -2.33 -14.83
N LEU A 330 11.38 -2.34 -15.95
CA LEU A 330 11.25 -1.37 -17.02
C LEU A 330 9.89 -1.51 -17.76
N TRP A 331 9.39 -2.73 -17.88
CA TRP A 331 8.05 -3.02 -18.39
C TRP A 331 6.94 -2.33 -17.57
N TYR A 332 7.01 -2.39 -16.24
CA TYR A 332 6.05 -1.66 -15.37
C TYR A 332 6.16 -0.14 -15.54
N ARG A 333 7.37 0.39 -15.71
CA ARG A 333 7.59 1.83 -15.93
C ARG A 333 6.95 2.32 -17.22
N PHE A 334 7.23 1.68 -18.35
CA PHE A 334 6.65 2.10 -19.64
C PHE A 334 5.13 1.87 -19.74
N ARG A 335 4.59 0.90 -18.99
CA ARG A 335 3.14 0.70 -18.85
C ARG A 335 2.45 1.75 -17.97
N ALA A 336 3.16 2.37 -17.03
CA ALA A 336 2.57 3.32 -16.10
C ALA A 336 2.01 4.55 -16.84
N GLY A 337 0.72 4.80 -16.66
CA GLY A 337 -0.02 5.85 -17.36
C GLY A 337 -0.56 5.47 -18.73
N ARG A 338 -0.16 4.36 -19.35
CA ARG A 338 -0.68 3.93 -20.66
C ARG A 338 -1.88 3.01 -20.50
N ILE A 339 -2.92 3.18 -21.32
CA ILE A 339 -4.07 2.28 -21.34
C ILE A 339 -3.64 0.96 -21.99
N THR A 340 -3.41 -0.05 -21.16
CA THR A 340 -2.94 -1.37 -21.64
C THR A 340 -4.09 -2.20 -22.21
N ALA A 341 -3.83 -2.98 -23.26
CA ALA A 341 -4.81 -3.85 -23.93
C ALA A 341 -5.78 -4.61 -22.99
N SER A 342 -5.27 -5.28 -21.94
CA SER A 342 -6.09 -6.04 -20.96
C SER A 342 -6.99 -5.19 -20.05
N LYS A 343 -6.89 -3.86 -20.13
CA LYS A 343 -7.77 -2.88 -19.47
C LYS A 343 -8.64 -2.10 -20.46
N MET A 344 -8.49 -2.31 -21.77
CA MET A 344 -9.10 -1.43 -22.79
C MET A 344 -10.63 -1.42 -22.72
N LYS A 345 -11.30 -2.58 -22.61
CA LYS A 345 -12.77 -2.62 -22.45
C LYS A 345 -13.23 -1.78 -21.25
N ASN A 346 -12.52 -1.86 -20.12
CA ASN A 346 -12.88 -1.08 -18.93
C ASN A 346 -12.69 0.42 -19.17
N ALA A 347 -11.64 0.82 -19.88
CA ALA A 347 -11.44 2.22 -20.27
C ALA A 347 -12.56 2.71 -21.22
N CYS A 348 -12.88 1.95 -22.26
CA CYS A 348 -13.92 2.31 -23.24
C CYS A 348 -15.36 2.28 -22.69
N CYS A 349 -15.62 1.52 -21.61
CA CYS A 349 -16.93 1.43 -20.96
C CYS A 349 -17.06 2.30 -19.69
N THR A 350 -16.00 3.00 -19.28
CA THR A 350 -16.04 3.89 -18.11
C THR A 350 -16.59 5.26 -18.51
N ASP A 351 -17.55 5.77 -17.73
CA ASP A 351 -18.03 7.16 -17.82
C ASP A 351 -16.87 8.13 -17.50
N PRO A 352 -16.45 9.01 -18.45
CA PRO A 352 -15.35 9.96 -18.24
C PRO A 352 -15.61 10.98 -17.13
N THR A 353 -16.88 11.24 -16.80
CA THR A 353 -17.28 12.10 -15.67
C THR A 353 -17.19 11.38 -14.32
N LEU A 354 -17.30 10.05 -14.33
CA LEU A 354 -17.30 9.16 -13.16
C LEU A 354 -16.24 8.06 -13.26
N PRO A 355 -14.96 8.39 -13.49
CA PRO A 355 -13.93 7.38 -13.66
C PRO A 355 -13.75 6.60 -12.36
N ALA A 356 -13.80 5.26 -12.46
CA ALA A 356 -13.56 4.40 -11.32
C ALA A 356 -12.13 4.62 -10.83
N GLN A 357 -11.95 5.16 -9.62
CA GLN A 357 -10.61 5.47 -9.09
C GLN A 357 -9.68 4.24 -9.06
N SER A 358 -10.23 3.03 -8.88
CA SER A 358 -9.48 1.77 -8.97
C SER A 358 -8.91 1.53 -10.38
N LEU A 359 -9.65 1.86 -11.44
CA LEU A 359 -9.18 1.76 -12.82
C LEU A 359 -8.04 2.76 -13.06
N ILE A 360 -8.26 4.04 -12.74
CA ILE A 360 -7.26 5.11 -12.91
C ILE A 360 -5.97 4.77 -12.14
N LYS A 361 -6.07 4.42 -10.86
CA LYS A 361 -4.91 4.05 -10.03
C LYS A 361 -4.21 2.78 -10.55
N SER A 362 -4.95 1.81 -11.11
CA SER A 362 -4.34 0.62 -11.74
C SER A 362 -3.60 0.90 -13.05
N ILE A 363 -4.00 1.93 -13.80
CA ILE A 363 -3.33 2.37 -15.03
C ILE A 363 -2.11 3.25 -14.71
N CYS A 364 -2.26 4.22 -13.80
CA CYS A 364 -1.17 5.13 -13.43
C CYS A 364 -0.08 4.46 -12.59
N TYR A 365 -0.40 3.43 -11.79
CA TYR A 365 0.52 2.82 -10.82
C TYR A 365 0.56 1.28 -10.89
N PRO A 366 0.84 0.66 -12.05
CA PRO A 366 0.67 -0.78 -12.26
C PRO A 366 1.50 -1.67 -11.33
N GLU A 367 2.67 -1.22 -10.87
CA GLU A 367 3.51 -1.96 -9.90
C GLU A 367 2.85 -2.05 -8.50
N ASN A 368 2.12 -1.00 -8.08
CA ASN A 368 1.41 -0.97 -6.78
C ASN A 368 0.11 -1.78 -6.79
N TYR A 369 -0.43 -2.09 -7.98
CA TYR A 369 -1.67 -2.85 -8.18
C TYR A 369 -1.41 -4.25 -8.76
N ARG A 370 -0.25 -4.84 -8.44
CA ARG A 370 0.09 -6.24 -8.74
C ARG A 370 -0.96 -7.20 -8.16
N PHE A 371 -1.84 -7.70 -9.01
CA PHE A 371 -2.82 -8.73 -8.67
C PHE A 371 -2.21 -10.11 -8.90
N SER A 372 -1.85 -10.80 -7.81
CA SER A 372 -1.50 -12.23 -7.86
C SER A 372 -2.67 -13.04 -7.30
N SER A 373 -3.12 -14.02 -8.07
CA SER A 373 -4.19 -14.95 -7.69
C SER A 373 -3.82 -16.35 -8.13
N LYS A 374 -4.51 -17.38 -7.61
CA LYS A 374 -4.34 -18.77 -8.08
C LYS A 374 -4.51 -18.88 -9.60
N ALA A 375 -5.47 -18.14 -10.18
CA ALA A 375 -5.69 -18.11 -11.61
C ALA A 375 -4.55 -17.45 -12.40
N THR A 376 -3.95 -16.39 -11.87
CA THR A 376 -2.80 -15.71 -12.49
C THR A 376 -1.55 -16.58 -12.43
N GLN A 377 -1.30 -17.24 -11.28
CA GLN A 377 -0.17 -18.16 -11.11
C GLN A 377 -0.30 -19.39 -12.02
N TRP A 378 -1.50 -19.97 -12.08
CA TRP A 378 -1.83 -21.05 -13.01
C TRP A 378 -1.56 -20.66 -14.47
N GLY A 379 -2.01 -19.46 -14.87
CA GLY A 379 -1.75 -18.88 -16.19
C GLY A 379 -0.26 -18.91 -16.52
N CYS A 380 0.56 -18.18 -15.75
CA CYS A 380 2.00 -18.06 -16.01
C CYS A 380 2.76 -19.40 -15.94
N GLN A 381 2.24 -20.41 -15.23
CA GLN A 381 2.84 -21.76 -15.18
C GLN A 381 2.57 -22.57 -16.45
N HIS A 382 1.38 -22.45 -17.05
CA HIS A 382 0.94 -23.29 -18.16
C HIS A 382 1.00 -22.59 -19.52
N GLU A 383 1.13 -21.27 -19.56
CA GLU A 383 1.22 -20.44 -20.77
C GLU A 383 2.27 -20.95 -21.78
N LYS A 384 3.49 -21.30 -21.31
CA LYS A 384 4.52 -21.90 -22.17
C LYS A 384 4.08 -23.25 -22.74
N TYR A 385 3.54 -24.13 -21.90
CA TYR A 385 3.10 -25.46 -22.33
C TYR A 385 1.94 -25.40 -23.34
N ALA A 386 0.99 -24.49 -23.12
CA ALA A 386 -0.09 -24.19 -24.04
C ALA A 386 0.44 -23.62 -25.38
N CYS A 387 1.46 -22.76 -25.34
CA CYS A 387 2.14 -22.24 -26.52
C CYS A 387 2.83 -23.33 -27.33
N ASP A 388 3.55 -24.24 -26.66
CA ASP A 388 4.26 -25.36 -27.30
C ASP A 388 3.25 -26.30 -28.02
N ILE A 389 2.14 -26.68 -27.36
CA ILE A 389 1.05 -27.48 -27.96
C ILE A 389 0.41 -26.77 -29.17
N PHE A 390 0.16 -25.46 -29.04
CA PHE A 390 -0.45 -24.66 -30.10
C PHE A 390 0.47 -24.57 -31.33
N LEU A 391 1.78 -24.37 -31.11
CA LEU A 391 2.78 -24.36 -32.18
C LEU A 391 2.86 -25.72 -32.88
N ASP A 392 2.82 -26.83 -32.14
CA ASP A 392 2.81 -28.18 -32.71
C ASP A 392 1.59 -28.46 -33.59
N LYS A 393 0.41 -27.89 -33.28
CA LYS A 393 -0.77 -27.97 -34.16
C LYS A 393 -0.66 -27.10 -35.42
N LEU A 394 0.11 -26.01 -35.40
CA LEU A 394 0.27 -25.11 -36.55
C LEU A 394 1.39 -25.52 -37.52
N LYS A 395 2.46 -26.19 -37.04
CA LYS A 395 3.55 -26.71 -37.89
C LYS A 395 3.12 -27.43 -39.18
N PRO A 396 2.10 -28.33 -39.21
CA PRO A 396 1.69 -28.99 -40.44
C PRO A 396 0.88 -28.11 -41.42
N LEU A 397 0.52 -26.88 -41.02
CA LEU A 397 -0.29 -25.95 -41.82
C LEU A 397 0.52 -24.75 -42.34
N HIS A 398 1.76 -24.57 -41.91
CA HIS A 398 2.54 -23.35 -42.08
C HIS A 398 4.04 -23.60 -42.24
N ASP A 399 4.64 -23.00 -43.27
CA ASP A 399 6.08 -23.14 -43.57
C ASP A 399 6.97 -22.31 -42.63
N ASN A 400 7.98 -22.96 -42.03
CA ASN A 400 8.97 -22.35 -41.13
C ASN A 400 8.41 -21.58 -39.92
N ILE A 401 7.18 -21.88 -39.49
CA ILE A 401 6.48 -21.15 -38.43
C ILE A 401 7.26 -21.13 -37.10
N LYS A 402 7.41 -19.94 -36.52
CA LYS A 402 8.04 -19.71 -35.21
C LYS A 402 7.18 -18.78 -34.36
N ILE A 403 7.30 -18.88 -33.04
CA ILE A 403 6.73 -17.93 -32.09
C ILE A 403 7.88 -17.25 -31.36
N GLU A 404 7.96 -15.92 -31.48
CA GLU A 404 8.93 -15.09 -30.79
C GLU A 404 8.34 -14.48 -29.53
N LYS A 405 9.13 -14.46 -28.45
CA LYS A 405 8.81 -13.70 -27.24
C LYS A 405 9.04 -12.22 -27.48
N VAL A 406 8.06 -11.41 -27.11
CA VAL A 406 8.04 -9.96 -27.34
C VAL A 406 7.76 -9.18 -26.06
N GLY A 407 8.18 -7.91 -26.04
CA GLY A 407 8.02 -7.03 -24.90
C GLY A 407 6.73 -6.21 -24.88
N PHE A 408 6.88 -4.94 -24.49
CA PHE A 408 5.80 -3.96 -24.48
C PHE A 408 5.86 -3.09 -25.73
N PHE A 409 4.83 -3.18 -26.57
CA PHE A 409 4.63 -2.32 -27.73
C PHE A 409 3.94 -1.01 -27.33
N ILE A 410 4.43 0.07 -27.92
CA ILE A 410 3.82 1.40 -27.93
C ILE A 410 3.66 1.75 -29.41
N ASN A 411 2.47 2.19 -29.83
CA ASN A 411 2.26 2.68 -31.19
C ASN A 411 2.50 4.22 -31.20
N PRO A 412 3.45 4.74 -31.99
CA PRO A 412 3.71 6.18 -32.13
C PRO A 412 2.50 7.05 -32.50
N ASP A 413 1.51 6.50 -33.22
CA ASP A 413 0.27 7.20 -33.59
C ASP A 413 -0.67 7.40 -32.39
N VAL A 414 -0.60 6.49 -31.41
CA VAL A 414 -1.43 6.48 -30.19
C VAL A 414 -0.58 6.18 -28.94
N PRO A 415 0.39 7.03 -28.58
CA PRO A 415 1.44 6.73 -27.60
C PRO A 415 0.95 6.65 -26.14
N TYR A 416 -0.35 6.91 -25.92
CA TYR A 416 -1.08 6.75 -24.67
C TYR A 416 -1.68 5.33 -24.50
N ILE A 417 -1.64 4.50 -25.54
CA ILE A 417 -2.04 3.09 -25.55
C ILE A 417 -0.77 2.21 -25.56
N GLY A 418 -0.85 1.00 -25.02
CA GLY A 418 0.21 0.01 -25.20
C GLY A 418 -0.26 -1.43 -25.01
N ALA A 419 0.56 -2.38 -25.47
CA ALA A 419 0.21 -3.79 -25.49
C ALA A 419 1.42 -4.68 -25.14
N SER A 420 1.15 -5.82 -24.51
CA SER A 420 2.08 -6.94 -24.47
C SER A 420 1.30 -8.15 -24.99
N PRO A 421 1.59 -8.62 -26.21
CA PRO A 421 1.23 -9.97 -26.65
C PRO A 421 1.93 -11.02 -25.80
N ASP A 422 1.40 -12.25 -25.79
CA ASP A 422 2.10 -13.39 -25.20
C ASP A 422 3.19 -13.92 -26.16
N GLY A 423 3.01 -13.69 -27.47
CA GLY A 423 4.04 -13.87 -28.49
C GLY A 423 3.66 -13.24 -29.83
N ILE A 424 4.56 -13.30 -30.80
CA ILE A 424 4.27 -13.02 -32.21
C ILE A 424 4.69 -14.23 -33.05
N ILE A 425 3.79 -14.72 -33.91
CA ILE A 425 4.09 -15.69 -34.95
C ILE A 425 4.81 -15.01 -36.11
N THR A 426 5.83 -15.67 -36.64
CA THR A 426 6.39 -15.42 -37.97
C THR A 426 6.20 -16.67 -38.84
N CYS A 427 5.58 -16.53 -40.01
CA CYS A 427 5.52 -17.56 -41.07
C CYS A 427 5.89 -16.96 -42.42
N ASP A 428 6.68 -17.68 -43.21
CA ASP A 428 6.98 -17.31 -44.61
C ASP A 428 5.70 -17.30 -45.47
N CYS A 429 4.71 -18.09 -45.07
CA CYS A 429 3.44 -18.32 -45.74
C CYS A 429 2.33 -17.27 -45.49
N CYS A 430 2.32 -16.66 -44.30
CA CYS A 430 1.20 -15.84 -43.80
C CYS A 430 1.65 -14.54 -43.12
N GLY A 431 2.96 -14.24 -43.11
CA GLY A 431 3.50 -13.06 -42.47
C GLY A 431 3.50 -13.15 -40.95
N MET A 432 3.06 -12.09 -40.28
CA MET A 432 3.15 -11.93 -38.84
C MET A 432 1.77 -11.88 -38.18
N SER A 433 1.60 -12.63 -37.08
CA SER A 433 0.36 -12.64 -36.30
C SER A 433 0.63 -12.49 -34.80
N VAL A 434 -0.21 -11.73 -34.10
CA VAL A 434 -0.20 -11.67 -32.62
C VAL A 434 -0.61 -13.04 -32.04
N VAL A 435 -0.07 -13.44 -30.89
CA VAL A 435 -0.56 -14.59 -30.11
C VAL A 435 -1.03 -14.13 -28.73
N GLU A 436 -2.21 -14.59 -28.34
CA GLU A 436 -2.83 -14.35 -27.02
C GLU A 436 -3.35 -15.70 -26.47
N ILE A 437 -2.81 -16.15 -25.34
CA ILE A 437 -3.03 -17.48 -24.76
C ILE A 437 -3.75 -17.37 -23.42
N LYS A 438 -4.88 -18.06 -23.27
CA LYS A 438 -5.64 -18.15 -22.02
C LYS A 438 -5.65 -19.56 -21.46
N CYS A 439 -5.08 -19.70 -20.26
CA CYS A 439 -5.18 -20.91 -19.44
C CYS A 439 -6.14 -20.64 -18.25
N PRO A 440 -7.47 -20.84 -18.39
CA PRO A 440 -8.44 -20.54 -17.34
C PRO A 440 -8.40 -21.54 -16.17
N PHE A 441 -7.92 -21.13 -15.00
CA PHE A 441 -7.82 -21.98 -13.80
C PHE A 441 -9.15 -22.59 -13.34
N CYS A 442 -10.25 -21.82 -13.36
CA CYS A 442 -11.57 -22.32 -12.96
C CYS A 442 -12.15 -23.36 -13.93
N ASP A 443 -11.63 -23.38 -15.16
CA ASP A 443 -12.14 -24.19 -16.26
C ASP A 443 -11.11 -25.23 -16.72
N LYS A 444 -10.03 -25.44 -15.94
CA LYS A 444 -8.88 -26.28 -16.31
C LYS A 444 -9.27 -27.71 -16.70
N ASP A 445 -10.32 -28.25 -16.06
CA ASP A 445 -10.82 -29.62 -16.25
C ASP A 445 -12.03 -29.69 -17.22
N ALA A 446 -12.36 -28.60 -17.93
CA ALA A 446 -13.57 -28.49 -18.73
C ALA A 446 -13.33 -28.70 -20.23
N THR A 447 -14.24 -29.41 -20.90
CA THR A 447 -14.34 -29.44 -22.36
C THR A 447 -14.94 -28.11 -22.83
N LEU A 448 -14.23 -27.34 -23.66
CA LEU A 448 -14.65 -25.99 -24.04
C LEU A 448 -15.97 -26.02 -24.83
N HIS A 449 -16.16 -27.08 -25.63
CA HIS A 449 -17.37 -27.32 -26.41
C HIS A 449 -18.62 -27.68 -25.59
N GLU A 450 -18.47 -28.09 -24.33
CA GLU A 450 -19.61 -28.49 -23.48
C GLU A 450 -20.13 -27.34 -22.60
N LYS A 451 -19.37 -26.23 -22.48
CA LYS A 451 -19.78 -25.08 -21.68
C LYS A 451 -20.83 -24.20 -22.36
N SER A 452 -21.81 -23.78 -21.55
CA SER A 452 -22.91 -22.89 -21.95
C SER A 452 -23.25 -21.87 -20.84
N ASP A 453 -22.25 -21.51 -20.03
CA ASP A 453 -22.43 -20.50 -18.99
C ASP A 453 -22.62 -19.10 -19.61
N LYS A 454 -23.57 -18.32 -19.08
CA LYS A 454 -23.84 -16.93 -19.55
C LYS A 454 -22.66 -15.96 -19.39
N ASN A 455 -21.63 -16.34 -18.64
CA ASN A 455 -20.40 -15.58 -18.43
C ASN A 455 -19.19 -16.16 -19.19
N PHE A 456 -19.39 -17.22 -20.00
CA PHE A 456 -18.34 -17.79 -20.81
C PHE A 456 -18.03 -16.88 -22.00
N TYR A 457 -16.75 -16.72 -22.32
CA TYR A 457 -16.27 -15.77 -23.33
C TYR A 457 -16.29 -16.33 -24.75
N LEU A 458 -16.43 -17.65 -24.91
CA LEU A 458 -16.67 -18.27 -26.21
C LEU A 458 -18.18 -18.47 -26.42
N THR A 459 -18.64 -18.18 -27.63
CA THR A 459 -19.99 -18.36 -28.13
C THR A 459 -19.99 -19.41 -29.24
N LYS A 460 -21.10 -20.14 -29.41
CA LYS A 460 -21.27 -21.09 -30.51
C LYS A 460 -21.92 -20.41 -31.69
N GLU A 461 -21.29 -20.46 -32.86
CA GLU A 461 -21.92 -20.08 -34.13
C GLU A 461 -22.91 -21.17 -34.60
N ARG A 462 -23.69 -20.88 -35.67
CA ARG A 462 -24.73 -21.78 -36.18
C ARG A 462 -24.21 -23.10 -36.75
N ASP A 463 -22.92 -23.14 -37.11
CA ASP A 463 -22.22 -24.33 -37.59
C ASP A 463 -21.62 -25.18 -36.45
N GLY A 464 -21.80 -24.75 -35.19
CA GLY A 464 -21.28 -25.42 -34.00
C GLY A 464 -19.87 -25.01 -33.58
N LYS A 465 -19.17 -24.16 -34.35
CA LYS A 465 -17.83 -23.68 -33.98
C LYS A 465 -17.90 -22.71 -32.80
N LEU A 466 -16.88 -22.79 -31.93
CA LEU A 466 -16.65 -21.81 -30.88
C LEU A 466 -15.97 -20.56 -31.45
N LYS A 467 -16.34 -19.39 -30.90
CA LYS A 467 -15.80 -18.09 -31.28
C LYS A 467 -15.84 -17.10 -30.13
N LEU A 468 -14.81 -16.26 -29.99
CA LEU A 468 -14.74 -15.24 -28.95
C LEU A 468 -15.86 -14.18 -29.12
N ASP A 469 -16.64 -13.95 -28.06
CA ASP A 469 -17.68 -12.92 -28.04
C ASP A 469 -17.05 -11.54 -28.29
N ASN A 470 -17.52 -10.85 -29.35
CA ASN A 470 -17.02 -9.54 -29.74
C ASN A 470 -17.29 -8.44 -28.70
N LYS A 471 -18.21 -8.68 -27.75
CA LYS A 471 -18.44 -7.81 -26.59
C LYS A 471 -17.56 -8.17 -25.39
N HIS A 472 -16.82 -9.27 -25.40
CA HIS A 472 -16.01 -9.72 -24.26
C HIS A 472 -14.72 -8.90 -24.08
N SER A 473 -14.17 -8.85 -22.86
CA SER A 473 -12.94 -8.08 -22.58
C SER A 473 -11.72 -8.57 -23.35
N TYR A 474 -11.66 -9.88 -23.64
CA TYR A 474 -10.56 -10.45 -24.43
C TYR A 474 -10.62 -10.02 -25.90
N TYR A 475 -11.81 -9.83 -26.49
CA TYR A 475 -11.90 -9.34 -27.87
C TYR A 475 -11.35 -7.91 -27.99
N TYR A 476 -11.71 -7.04 -27.03
CA TYR A 476 -11.08 -5.71 -26.92
C TYR A 476 -9.57 -5.76 -26.69
N GLN A 477 -9.07 -6.75 -25.92
CA GLN A 477 -7.64 -6.93 -25.70
C GLN A 477 -6.92 -7.30 -27.02
N VAL A 478 -7.42 -8.29 -27.75
CA VAL A 478 -6.85 -8.75 -29.04
C VAL A 478 -6.90 -7.64 -30.09
N GLN A 479 -8.03 -6.94 -30.24
CA GLN A 479 -8.16 -5.81 -31.15
C GLN A 479 -7.20 -4.65 -30.79
N THR A 480 -6.93 -4.44 -29.49
CA THR A 480 -5.92 -3.46 -29.06
C THR A 480 -4.50 -3.91 -29.36
N GLN A 481 -4.17 -5.21 -29.19
CA GLN A 481 -2.86 -5.74 -29.56
C GLN A 481 -2.61 -5.60 -31.06
N LEU A 482 -3.60 -5.91 -31.90
CA LEU A 482 -3.52 -5.73 -33.35
C LEU A 482 -3.26 -4.28 -33.74
N GLY A 483 -4.06 -3.35 -33.23
CA GLY A 483 -3.91 -1.91 -33.51
C GLY A 483 -2.62 -1.28 -32.95
N VAL A 484 -2.09 -1.79 -31.83
CA VAL A 484 -0.83 -1.30 -31.23
C VAL A 484 0.40 -1.91 -31.92
N CYS A 485 0.39 -3.20 -32.23
CA CYS A 485 1.48 -3.86 -32.96
C CYS A 485 1.45 -3.57 -34.47
N ARG A 486 0.41 -2.89 -34.97
CA ARG A 486 0.14 -2.64 -36.40
C ARG A 486 0.13 -3.93 -37.23
N LEU A 487 -0.53 -4.98 -36.71
CA LEU A 487 -0.68 -6.29 -37.36
C LEU A 487 -2.14 -6.56 -37.74
N GLU A 488 -2.34 -7.33 -38.81
CA GLU A 488 -3.67 -7.60 -39.38
C GLU A 488 -4.40 -8.78 -38.71
N SER A 489 -3.67 -9.75 -38.16
CA SER A 489 -4.23 -10.99 -37.62
C SER A 489 -3.63 -11.41 -36.27
N ALA A 490 -4.47 -12.04 -35.44
CA ALA A 490 -4.09 -12.58 -34.13
C ALA A 490 -4.64 -14.00 -33.98
N TYR A 491 -3.89 -14.88 -33.32
CA TYR A 491 -4.40 -16.14 -32.81
C TYR A 491 -4.80 -15.98 -31.36
N PHE A 492 -6.09 -16.16 -31.08
CA PHE A 492 -6.63 -16.29 -29.73
C PHE A 492 -6.71 -17.77 -29.38
N VAL A 493 -5.98 -18.19 -28.35
CA VAL A 493 -5.80 -19.59 -27.95
C VAL A 493 -6.34 -19.79 -26.54
N VAL A 494 -7.12 -20.84 -26.33
CA VAL A 494 -7.65 -21.21 -25.02
C VAL A 494 -7.26 -22.65 -24.73
N TRP A 495 -6.43 -22.87 -23.71
CA TRP A 495 -5.92 -24.18 -23.31
C TRP A 495 -6.51 -24.63 -21.98
N THR A 496 -6.94 -25.90 -21.94
CA THR A 496 -7.38 -26.62 -20.75
C THR A 496 -6.69 -27.99 -20.72
N GLU A 497 -6.77 -28.72 -19.61
CA GLU A 497 -6.22 -30.08 -19.49
C GLU A 497 -6.91 -31.10 -20.42
N LYS A 498 -8.04 -30.73 -21.07
CA LYS A 498 -8.84 -31.61 -21.96
C LYS A 498 -8.99 -31.13 -23.40
N ASP A 499 -8.96 -29.83 -23.64
CA ASP A 499 -9.30 -29.22 -24.94
C ASP A 499 -8.40 -27.99 -25.23
N LEU A 500 -8.12 -27.75 -26.50
CA LEU A 500 -7.41 -26.57 -27.00
C LEU A 500 -8.22 -25.96 -28.14
N HIS A 501 -8.88 -24.85 -27.85
CA HIS A 501 -9.53 -24.00 -28.85
C HIS A 501 -8.53 -22.96 -29.38
N MET A 502 -8.64 -22.67 -30.67
CA MET A 502 -7.89 -21.62 -31.35
C MET A 502 -8.77 -20.94 -32.40
N GLU A 503 -8.71 -19.61 -32.46
CA GLU A 503 -9.41 -18.77 -33.42
C GLU A 503 -8.41 -17.76 -34.02
N GLN A 504 -8.45 -17.55 -35.34
CA GLN A 504 -7.75 -16.43 -35.97
C GLN A 504 -8.71 -15.22 -36.05
N ILE A 505 -8.33 -14.12 -35.39
CA ILE A 505 -9.10 -12.88 -35.29
C ILE A 505 -8.40 -11.81 -36.14
N MET A 506 -9.14 -11.20 -37.06
CA MET A 506 -8.64 -10.09 -37.90
C MET A 506 -8.86 -8.73 -37.23
N LEU A 507 -8.03 -7.75 -37.57
CA LEU A 507 -8.17 -6.37 -37.13
C LEU A 507 -9.46 -5.74 -37.68
N ASN A 508 -10.34 -5.33 -36.79
CA ASN A 508 -11.54 -4.57 -37.13
C ASN A 508 -11.22 -3.07 -37.01
N LEU A 509 -11.00 -2.41 -38.16
CA LEU A 509 -10.59 -1.01 -38.24
C LEU A 509 -11.62 -0.05 -37.62
N GLU A 510 -12.92 -0.29 -37.81
CA GLU A 510 -13.99 0.53 -37.23
C GLU A 510 -13.97 0.48 -35.69
N MET A 511 -13.84 -0.73 -35.14
CA MET A 511 -13.73 -0.95 -33.70
C MET A 511 -12.43 -0.36 -33.13
N TRP A 512 -11.31 -0.47 -33.86
CA TRP A 512 -10.04 0.14 -33.46
C TRP A 512 -10.13 1.67 -33.41
N GLN A 513 -10.73 2.30 -34.42
CA GLN A 513 -10.97 3.76 -34.43
C GLN A 513 -11.84 4.21 -33.24
N GLU A 514 -12.93 3.49 -32.95
CA GLU A 514 -13.78 3.78 -31.78
C GLU A 514 -13.08 3.49 -30.43
N ILE A 515 -12.19 2.50 -30.37
CA ILE A 515 -11.31 2.26 -29.21
C ILE A 515 -10.36 3.45 -29.02
N CYS A 516 -9.65 3.89 -30.06
CA CYS A 516 -8.73 5.03 -30.00
C CYS A 516 -9.45 6.30 -29.53
N LYS A 517 -10.62 6.62 -30.11
CA LYS A 517 -11.44 7.79 -29.74
C LYS A 517 -11.87 7.76 -28.27
N LYS A 518 -12.41 6.64 -27.78
CA LYS A 518 -12.87 6.52 -26.39
C LYS A 518 -11.71 6.50 -25.39
N SER A 519 -10.63 5.78 -25.72
CA SER A 519 -9.44 5.67 -24.88
C SER A 519 -8.68 6.99 -24.79
N LYS A 520 -8.57 7.77 -25.88
CA LYS A 520 -8.03 9.13 -25.88
C LYS A 520 -8.82 10.06 -24.95
N HIS A 521 -10.15 10.02 -25.02
CA HIS A 521 -11.00 10.89 -24.22
C HIS A 521 -10.89 10.61 -22.70
N ILE A 522 -10.88 9.34 -22.25
CA ILE A 522 -10.62 9.01 -20.84
C ILE A 522 -9.15 9.25 -20.44
N PHE A 523 -8.21 9.14 -21.38
CA PHE A 523 -6.81 9.50 -21.13
C PHE A 523 -6.67 10.98 -20.78
N ASP A 524 -7.23 11.88 -21.60
CA ASP A 524 -7.12 13.32 -21.39
C ASP A 524 -7.92 13.83 -20.17
N THR A 525 -9.10 13.24 -19.90
CA THR A 525 -9.98 13.69 -18.80
C THR A 525 -9.66 13.06 -17.44
N ALA A 526 -9.09 11.86 -17.39
CA ALA A 526 -8.90 11.15 -16.13
C ALA A 526 -7.47 10.69 -15.85
N ILE A 527 -6.73 10.21 -16.85
CA ILE A 527 -5.41 9.63 -16.65
C ILE A 527 -4.33 10.72 -16.61
N LEU A 528 -4.34 11.65 -17.57
CA LEU A 528 -3.35 12.73 -17.65
C LEU A 528 -3.42 13.68 -16.43
N PRO A 529 -4.61 14.10 -15.93
CA PRO A 529 -4.72 14.82 -14.65
C PRO A 529 -4.22 14.05 -13.43
N GLU A 530 -4.29 12.70 -13.43
CA GLU A 530 -3.71 11.88 -12.36
C GLU A 530 -2.17 11.83 -12.44
N LEU A 531 -1.61 11.72 -13.65
CA LEU A 531 -0.17 11.72 -13.88
C LEU A 531 0.46 13.06 -13.50
N VAL A 532 -0.13 14.16 -13.97
CA VAL A 532 0.40 15.53 -13.80
C VAL A 532 0.19 16.05 -12.38
N GLY A 533 -1.03 15.93 -11.84
CA GLY A 533 -1.45 16.58 -10.60
C GLY A 533 -1.93 15.64 -9.49
N LYS A 534 -1.91 14.31 -9.68
CA LYS A 534 -2.47 13.31 -8.74
C LYS A 534 -3.93 13.62 -8.34
N PHE A 535 -4.74 14.10 -9.29
CA PHE A 535 -6.07 14.62 -9.02
C PHE A 535 -6.97 13.64 -8.23
N TYR A 536 -6.92 12.33 -8.52
CA TYR A 536 -7.76 11.29 -7.90
C TYR A 536 -7.07 10.54 -6.75
N SER A 537 -5.74 10.66 -6.58
CA SER A 537 -5.00 10.08 -5.44
C SER A 537 -4.60 11.08 -4.35
N ARG A 538 -4.68 12.40 -4.57
CA ARG A 538 -4.45 13.41 -3.52
C ARG A 538 -5.49 13.32 -2.41
N LEU A 539 -5.05 13.52 -1.16
CA LEU A 539 -5.92 13.47 0.01
C LEU A 539 -6.91 14.65 0.02
N PRO A 540 -8.16 14.48 0.50
CA PRO A 540 -9.14 15.58 0.57
C PRO A 540 -8.68 16.79 1.39
N ASN A 541 -7.73 16.59 2.32
CA ASN A 541 -7.28 17.60 3.28
C ASN A 541 -6.07 18.42 2.80
N SER A 542 -5.69 18.36 1.52
CA SER A 542 -4.64 19.23 0.93
C SER A 542 -5.22 20.32 0.00
N ASN A 543 -6.43 20.79 0.29
CA ASN A 543 -7.06 21.93 -0.40
C ASN A 543 -6.73 23.24 0.33
N PRO A 544 -6.04 24.22 -0.29
CA PRO A 544 -5.87 25.57 0.28
C PRO A 544 -7.16 26.41 0.36
N LEU A 545 -8.31 25.84 -0.02
CA LEU A 545 -9.60 26.53 -0.12
C LEU A 545 -10.22 26.88 1.25
N THR A 546 -9.74 26.29 2.36
CA THR A 546 -10.14 26.70 3.71
C THR A 546 -9.47 28.00 4.19
N ASP A 547 -8.31 28.36 3.65
CA ASP A 547 -7.59 29.58 4.05
C ASP A 547 -8.02 30.82 3.24
N VAL A 548 -8.46 30.64 1.99
CA VAL A 548 -9.01 31.75 1.18
C VAL A 548 -10.35 32.25 1.72
N LEU A 549 -11.21 31.34 2.21
CA LEU A 549 -12.50 31.71 2.82
C LEU A 549 -12.36 32.47 4.14
N ARG A 550 -11.20 32.41 4.82
CA ARG A 550 -10.94 33.19 6.04
C ARG A 550 -10.56 34.64 5.77
N ASN A 551 -9.96 34.92 4.61
CA ASN A 551 -9.50 36.27 4.24
C ASN A 551 -10.49 37.04 3.34
N ALA A 552 -11.62 36.42 2.96
CA ALA A 552 -12.69 37.09 2.23
C ALA A 552 -13.61 37.95 3.12
N SER A 553 -13.58 37.76 4.45
CA SER A 553 -14.43 38.52 5.40
C SER A 553 -13.95 39.93 5.71
N SER A 554 -12.90 40.44 5.06
CA SER A 554 -12.32 41.76 5.33
C SER A 554 -12.32 42.72 4.13
N LYS A 555 -13.11 42.44 3.09
CA LYS A 555 -13.36 43.38 1.96
C LYS A 555 -14.83 43.37 1.51
N LEU A 556 -15.73 43.78 2.40
CA LEU A 556 -16.90 44.55 2.00
C LEU A 556 -16.60 46.03 2.22
N ASN A 557 -16.43 46.79 1.13
CA ASN A 557 -16.90 48.17 0.93
C ASN A 557 -16.42 48.72 -0.42
N SER A 558 -17.19 49.69 -0.95
CA SER A 558 -17.03 50.47 -2.19
C SER A 558 -17.14 49.73 -3.55
N ASP A 559 -18.35 49.75 -4.11
CA ASP A 559 -18.74 50.24 -5.45
C ASP A 559 -17.60 50.48 -6.48
N THR A 560 -17.70 50.09 -7.76
CA THR A 560 -18.66 50.67 -8.74
C THR A 560 -18.77 49.83 -10.03
N SER A 561 -19.77 50.14 -10.86
CA SER A 561 -20.14 49.46 -12.11
C SER A 561 -19.25 49.75 -13.34
N VAL A 562 -19.00 48.74 -14.19
CA VAL A 562 -18.98 48.88 -15.67
C VAL A 562 -19.56 47.60 -16.29
N ALA A 563 -20.45 47.73 -17.27
CA ALA A 563 -20.99 46.61 -18.03
C ALA A 563 -20.03 46.18 -19.15
N ASN A 564 -19.97 44.88 -19.46
CA ASN A 564 -19.43 44.44 -20.75
C ASN A 564 -20.17 43.17 -21.20
N ASP A 565 -20.61 43.18 -22.46
CA ASP A 565 -21.56 42.22 -23.04
C ASP A 565 -20.85 40.97 -23.57
N GLY A 566 -20.18 40.25 -22.65
CA GLY A 566 -19.52 38.98 -22.93
C GLY A 566 -20.45 37.82 -22.60
N GLU A 567 -20.78 37.00 -23.59
CA GLU A 567 -21.58 35.78 -23.41
C GLU A 567 -21.02 34.92 -22.27
N LEU A 568 -21.86 34.56 -21.29
CA LEU A 568 -21.43 33.75 -20.15
C LEU A 568 -20.88 32.41 -20.64
N THR A 569 -19.61 32.16 -20.33
CA THR A 569 -18.95 30.89 -20.64
C THR A 569 -19.26 29.85 -19.57
N TRP A 570 -19.52 28.64 -20.02
CA TRP A 570 -19.95 27.51 -19.21
C TRP A 570 -19.02 26.31 -19.48
N CYS A 571 -19.11 25.28 -18.63
CA CYS A 571 -18.25 24.08 -18.68
C CYS A 571 -16.76 24.36 -18.48
N PHE A 572 -15.95 23.31 -18.33
CA PHE A 572 -14.49 23.41 -18.13
C PHE A 572 -13.68 23.68 -19.41
N CYS A 573 -14.36 23.84 -20.54
CA CYS A 573 -13.78 24.27 -21.81
C CYS A 573 -13.92 25.78 -22.07
N ASP A 574 -14.50 26.52 -21.13
CA ASP A 574 -14.81 27.96 -21.21
C ASP A 574 -15.51 28.35 -22.53
N GLN A 575 -16.41 27.49 -23.03
CA GLN A 575 -17.22 27.78 -24.21
C GLN A 575 -18.63 28.24 -23.79
N VAL A 576 -19.27 29.04 -24.63
CA VAL A 576 -20.65 29.48 -24.44
C VAL A 576 -21.64 28.32 -24.52
N GLU A 577 -22.91 28.59 -24.18
CA GLU A 577 -23.97 27.58 -24.25
C GLU A 577 -24.09 27.01 -25.67
N SER A 578 -23.83 25.71 -25.83
CA SER A 578 -23.76 25.08 -27.15
C SER A 578 -24.09 23.58 -27.10
N GLY A 579 -25.02 23.15 -27.96
CA GLY A 579 -25.48 21.76 -27.98
C GLY A 579 -26.17 21.33 -26.68
N LYS A 580 -26.02 20.06 -26.28
CA LYS A 580 -26.64 19.53 -25.06
C LYS A 580 -25.75 19.79 -23.84
N MET A 581 -26.32 20.31 -22.76
CA MET A 581 -25.63 20.59 -21.50
C MET A 581 -26.36 20.00 -20.29
N ILE A 582 -25.64 19.76 -19.20
CA ILE A 582 -26.17 19.32 -17.90
C ILE A 582 -25.76 20.28 -16.79
N CYS A 583 -26.67 20.59 -15.88
CA CYS A 583 -26.42 21.41 -14.70
C CYS A 583 -25.93 20.57 -13.51
N CYS A 584 -24.99 21.13 -12.75
CA CYS A 584 -24.51 20.59 -11.48
C CYS A 584 -25.49 20.93 -10.35
N GLU A 585 -25.97 19.91 -9.63
CA GLU A 585 -26.90 20.03 -8.51
C GLU A 585 -26.33 20.76 -7.27
N ASN A 586 -25.03 21.06 -7.25
CA ASN A 586 -24.46 21.94 -6.24
C ASN A 586 -24.71 23.41 -6.63
N GLN A 587 -25.60 24.09 -5.90
CA GLN A 587 -25.91 25.51 -6.08
C GLN A 587 -24.66 26.42 -5.99
N ASN A 588 -23.64 25.99 -5.24
CA ASN A 588 -22.35 26.70 -5.10
C ASN A 588 -21.32 26.32 -6.19
N CYS A 589 -21.72 25.62 -7.25
CA CYS A 589 -20.82 25.24 -8.35
C CYS A 589 -20.48 26.47 -9.22
N LYS A 590 -19.19 26.82 -9.32
CA LYS A 590 -18.71 27.96 -10.12
C LYS A 590 -19.08 27.92 -11.60
N LEU A 591 -19.13 26.74 -12.20
CA LEU A 591 -19.37 26.57 -13.64
C LEU A 591 -20.84 26.25 -13.98
N GLN A 592 -21.63 25.78 -13.01
CA GLN A 592 -23.04 25.36 -13.15
C GLN A 592 -23.32 24.34 -14.27
N TRP A 593 -23.22 24.73 -15.53
CA TRP A 593 -23.51 23.93 -16.73
C TRP A 593 -22.26 23.30 -17.36
N PHE A 594 -22.42 22.13 -17.97
CA PHE A 594 -21.35 21.36 -18.60
C PHE A 594 -21.82 20.69 -19.91
N HIS A 595 -21.06 20.82 -20.99
CA HIS A 595 -21.43 20.24 -22.29
C HIS A 595 -21.33 18.71 -22.27
N TYR A 596 -22.32 18.05 -22.89
CA TYR A 596 -22.37 16.60 -23.05
C TYR A 596 -21.12 16.04 -23.74
N LEU A 597 -20.63 16.75 -24.76
CA LEU A 597 -19.42 16.38 -25.51
C LEU A 597 -18.17 16.42 -24.63
N CYS A 598 -17.99 17.49 -23.84
CA CYS A 598 -16.87 17.62 -22.91
C CYS A 598 -16.90 16.55 -21.83
N LEU A 599 -18.10 16.17 -21.38
CA LEU A 599 -18.35 15.11 -20.41
C LEU A 599 -18.33 13.69 -21.01
N GLY A 600 -18.32 13.53 -22.33
CA GLY A 600 -18.42 12.22 -22.99
C GLY A 600 -19.77 11.51 -22.81
N ILE A 601 -20.84 12.22 -22.45
CA ILE A 601 -22.17 11.66 -22.22
C ILE A 601 -23.10 11.90 -23.42
N ASN A 602 -23.84 10.87 -23.84
CA ASN A 602 -24.82 11.00 -24.94
C ASN A 602 -26.24 11.32 -24.45
N CYS A 603 -26.50 11.14 -23.16
CA CYS A 603 -27.79 11.41 -22.49
C CYS A 603 -27.56 11.84 -21.04
N ALA A 604 -28.53 12.52 -20.43
CA ALA A 604 -28.47 12.89 -19.02
C ALA A 604 -28.41 11.63 -18.13
N PRO A 605 -27.45 11.54 -17.19
CA PRO A 605 -27.47 10.54 -16.13
C PRO A 605 -28.77 10.63 -15.31
N ARG A 606 -29.28 9.48 -14.86
CA ARG A 606 -30.52 9.43 -14.08
C ARG A 606 -30.27 9.86 -12.62
N GLY A 607 -31.03 10.85 -12.16
CA GLY A 607 -30.94 11.39 -10.79
C GLY A 607 -29.96 12.56 -10.69
N LYS A 608 -29.60 12.92 -9.45
CA LYS A 608 -28.75 14.09 -9.18
C LYS A 608 -27.34 13.93 -9.74
N TRP A 609 -26.90 14.91 -10.53
CA TRP A 609 -25.55 14.95 -11.10
C TRP A 609 -24.74 16.10 -10.50
N PHE A 610 -23.46 15.85 -10.22
CA PHE A 610 -22.51 16.81 -9.67
C PHE A 610 -21.25 16.80 -10.54
N CYS A 611 -20.61 17.96 -10.73
CA CYS A 611 -19.39 18.04 -11.54
C CYS A 611 -18.16 17.38 -10.85
N PRO A 612 -17.05 17.13 -11.58
CA PRO A 612 -15.86 16.45 -11.04
C PRO A 612 -15.26 17.09 -9.78
N ASP A 613 -15.28 18.42 -9.67
CA ASP A 613 -14.83 19.12 -8.47
C ASP A 613 -15.82 18.98 -7.29
N CYS A 614 -17.12 19.20 -7.54
CA CYS A 614 -18.14 19.12 -6.49
C CYS A 614 -18.22 17.70 -5.89
N ARG A 615 -18.05 16.66 -6.71
CA ARG A 615 -18.01 15.24 -6.27
C ARG A 615 -16.95 14.93 -5.21
N LYS A 616 -15.93 15.77 -5.04
CA LYS A 616 -14.90 15.57 -4.01
C LYS A 616 -15.25 16.16 -2.66
N LEU A 617 -16.19 17.10 -2.59
CA LEU A 617 -16.58 17.74 -1.34
C LEU A 617 -17.20 16.68 -0.40
N PRO A 618 -16.84 16.63 0.89
CA PRO A 618 -17.31 15.58 1.81
C PRO A 618 -18.84 15.45 1.88
N GLU A 619 -19.54 16.56 1.72
CA GLU A 619 -21.00 16.69 1.70
C GLU A 619 -21.70 15.97 0.51
N PHE A 620 -20.98 15.70 -0.59
CA PHE A 620 -21.51 15.03 -1.78
C PHE A 620 -20.92 13.62 -2.02
N GLN A 621 -20.06 13.13 -1.12
CA GLN A 621 -19.54 11.76 -1.18
C GLN A 621 -20.55 10.74 -0.61
N THR A 622 -21.15 9.92 -1.47
CA THR A 622 -22.13 8.91 -1.05
C THR A 622 -21.46 7.76 -0.28
N LYS A 623 -21.95 7.50 0.95
CA LYS A 623 -21.58 6.30 1.72
C LYS A 623 -22.04 5.06 0.93
N ARG A 624 -21.08 4.26 0.42
CA ARG A 624 -21.38 2.97 -0.24
C ARG A 624 -21.85 1.94 0.79
N GLY A 625 -23.15 1.91 1.06
CA GLY A 625 -23.78 0.91 1.89
C GLY A 625 -23.67 -0.50 1.29
N HIS A 626 -23.28 -1.48 2.12
CA HIS A 626 -23.41 -2.90 1.77
C HIS A 626 -24.89 -3.29 1.75
N GLY A 627 -25.48 -3.32 0.54
CA GLY A 627 -26.84 -3.82 0.34
C GLY A 627 -26.91 -5.34 0.51
N ARG A 628 -27.15 -5.82 1.74
CA ARG A 628 -27.73 -7.16 1.94
C ARG A 628 -29.09 -7.18 1.24
N LYS A 629 -29.33 -8.15 0.36
CA LYS A 629 -30.70 -8.49 -0.05
C LYS A 629 -31.44 -9.02 1.16
N LEU A 630 -32.38 -8.23 1.68
CA LEU A 630 -33.48 -8.80 2.46
C LEU A 630 -34.43 -9.45 1.47
N ALA A 631 -34.72 -10.73 1.67
CA ALA A 631 -35.85 -11.37 1.03
C ALA A 631 -37.12 -10.91 1.75
N SER A 632 -38.17 -10.63 0.98
CA SER A 632 -39.54 -10.50 1.46
C SER A 632 -40.39 -11.49 0.68
N ASN A 633 -41.21 -12.25 1.41
CA ASN A 633 -42.31 -13.05 0.85
C ASN A 633 -43.36 -12.15 0.18
#